data_AF-A0A2N8UKW2-F1
#
_entry.id   AF-A0A2N8UKW2-F1
#
_cell.length_a   1.000
_cell.length_b   1.000
_cell.length_c   1.000
_cell.angle_alpha   90.00
_cell.angle_beta   90.00
_cell.angle_gamma   90.00
#
_symmetry.space_group_name_H-M   'P 1'
#
loop_
_entity.id
_entity.type
_entity.pdbx_description
1 polymer ?
#
loop_
_entity_poly.entity_id
_entity_poly.type
_entity_poly.pdbx_seq_one_letter_code
_entity_poly.pdbx_strand_id
1 'polypeptide(L)'
;MTSIPSAPAPSSKAARASATAAGTKRADSTPTFGVMWTIMRSIGDVSLPFFFSSIHVASAHAVPPPTTPLIVCSNHSNTILDVAMLASHFPERRPLHFWAKAGFFRNRITRFILTSSGNIKVDRRNKNNQALFEGTFEAMKAGGAIALFPEGGSYTIPALAPLKMGAAWAALEYSRYLQLQREAGGDEVRILPAAVVFDDKSVFRSRATLRFGKPLRLDGYIEEFLAAPESESRAEKATATEAVKEDGTVPATPESMTRSNTASGAPAAEQYASPAHRAVARLTADLQKAMQELTFNAPDWQTFQAVRMAREIIFQSGHEEASEGIDEYVELSRALMVLLTLDISTLTTQPDVKRKSQQARRALFALSSLLHLADIDNATLSRVARPSTTAQSALTTPLTSLLIRLPLYIPIFTPTLLPTYIVPNYLAHHFAAREEESLSSVKTLFSFFLTSMLYSTLVVKTLQWTRWSPPGLLVGMAGVWWLHDLNRACVDRAWGLVKEARLGWRVWRAGVGVDTVAPLRGQKREARKGKSLFFYGTLVHPKILARVIGNDGAHLEVQNGVLDGARLHHVKGEEYPGLVHVESAAGSINAVKGTLVRGLTPADLRCLDAFEGDEYERRPVTIIPDPSSPAEPNSTRIANAGTAPLHAILSGLTKARIESLCAAASEEDKVEAEVYTWTAGRDKLEERIWEFDVFAQTHAANWVGEGEVEHEHEYQVVDRVRSDQLTSTPTLTSSTDAPSTPADAEQEWIESHASTLVEQGPVHQAVVQVCKTLSTQPSIQFYVDKAFKGGKVKRPRKGDARLVRAVFRARAAARAELELLMRMVEAAQVEEVQQAVGLLVGAKKRALAGVGARMTGEAGWPFNQEQVDGVGGGARAESRKMV
;
A
#
# COMPACT_ATOMS: atom_id res chain seq x y z
N MET A 1 -30.45 -73.74 -11.25
CA MET A 1 -30.66 -72.33 -11.62
C MET A 1 -29.31 -71.63 -11.49
N THR A 2 -28.48 -71.70 -12.53
CA THR A 2 -28.29 -70.64 -13.57
C THR A 2 -27.42 -69.50 -13.03
N SER A 3 -26.08 -69.52 -13.22
CA SER A 3 -25.31 -69.09 -14.44
C SER A 3 -25.27 -67.55 -14.55
N ILE A 4 -24.16 -66.80 -14.71
CA ILE A 4 -22.85 -67.00 -15.36
C ILE A 4 -21.82 -66.00 -14.71
N PRO A 5 -20.50 -66.30 -14.71
CA PRO A 5 -19.44 -65.48 -14.11
C PRO A 5 -18.92 -64.33 -15.01
N SER A 6 -18.25 -63.37 -14.37
CA SER A 6 -17.65 -62.16 -14.93
C SER A 6 -16.54 -62.43 -15.97
N ALA A 7 -16.55 -61.65 -17.06
CA ALA A 7 -15.50 -61.57 -18.07
C ALA A 7 -14.56 -60.37 -17.82
N PRO A 8 -13.27 -60.44 -18.24
CA PRO A 8 -12.20 -59.60 -17.73
C PRO A 8 -12.02 -58.27 -18.48
N ALA A 9 -11.43 -57.29 -17.78
CA ALA A 9 -11.04 -55.99 -18.33
C ALA A 9 -9.97 -56.11 -19.45
N PRO A 10 -10.03 -55.30 -20.51
CA PRO A 10 -9.07 -55.37 -21.60
C PRO A 10 -7.70 -54.81 -21.17
N SER A 11 -6.66 -55.60 -21.47
CA SER A 11 -5.26 -55.34 -21.14
C SER A 11 -4.66 -54.14 -21.88
N SER A 12 -3.78 -53.42 -21.18
CA SER A 12 -3.06 -52.20 -21.55
C SER A 12 -2.01 -52.31 -22.67
N LYS A 13 -2.09 -53.32 -23.55
CA LYS A 13 -1.10 -53.54 -24.61
C LYS A 13 -1.51 -53.08 -26.01
N ALA A 14 -2.80 -52.82 -26.26
CA ALA A 14 -3.26 -52.43 -27.60
C ALA A 14 -3.03 -50.94 -27.95
N ALA A 15 -2.81 -50.06 -26.96
CA ALA A 15 -2.54 -48.64 -27.22
C ALA A 15 -1.07 -48.33 -27.60
N ARG A 16 -0.20 -49.34 -27.67
CA ARG A 16 1.24 -49.15 -27.89
C ARG A 16 1.75 -49.57 -29.27
N ALA A 17 0.86 -49.94 -30.19
CA ALA A 17 1.22 -50.46 -31.51
C ALA A 17 0.48 -49.73 -32.65
N SER A 18 0.66 -48.41 -32.78
CA SER A 18 0.41 -47.70 -34.05
C SER A 18 1.17 -46.38 -34.12
N ALA A 19 2.47 -46.41 -33.84
CA ALA A 19 3.34 -45.23 -33.86
C ALA A 19 4.69 -45.48 -34.55
N THR A 20 4.75 -46.42 -35.50
CA THR A 20 6.00 -46.80 -36.19
C THR A 20 5.97 -46.58 -37.70
N ALA A 21 5.16 -45.64 -38.20
CA ALA A 21 5.25 -45.22 -39.59
C ALA A 21 4.95 -43.71 -39.74
N ALA A 22 5.97 -42.86 -39.59
CA ALA A 22 6.08 -41.57 -40.28
C ALA A 22 7.36 -40.84 -39.84
N GLY A 23 8.22 -40.54 -40.83
CA GLY A 23 9.10 -39.38 -40.93
C GLY A 23 9.99 -39.01 -39.75
N THR A 24 11.29 -38.83 -40.00
CA THR A 24 12.26 -38.18 -39.11
C THR A 24 11.71 -36.86 -38.52
N LYS A 25 11.07 -36.93 -37.34
CA LYS A 25 10.66 -35.78 -36.53
C LYS A 25 11.90 -35.20 -35.85
N ARG A 26 12.05 -33.88 -35.91
CA ARG A 26 13.06 -33.13 -35.14
C ARG A 26 12.95 -33.53 -33.65
N ALA A 27 14.07 -33.75 -32.99
CA ALA A 27 14.19 -34.24 -31.62
C ALA A 27 13.60 -33.31 -30.51
N ASP A 28 12.86 -32.26 -30.87
CA ASP A 28 12.30 -31.25 -29.96
C ASP A 28 10.75 -31.21 -29.91
N SER A 29 10.01 -32.11 -30.60
CA SER A 29 8.60 -31.85 -30.98
C SER A 29 7.48 -32.39 -30.06
N THR A 30 7.70 -32.52 -28.74
CA THR A 30 6.61 -32.51 -27.74
C THR A 30 7.20 -32.37 -26.34
N PRO A 31 6.79 -31.38 -25.52
CA PRO A 31 7.22 -31.30 -24.13
C PRO A 31 6.74 -32.53 -23.37
N THR A 32 7.64 -33.41 -22.94
CA THR A 32 7.31 -34.61 -22.15
C THR A 32 7.92 -34.51 -20.76
N PHE A 33 7.25 -35.09 -19.76
CA PHE A 33 7.77 -35.16 -18.40
C PHE A 33 8.72 -36.36 -18.28
N GLY A 34 9.97 -36.08 -17.95
CA GLY A 34 11.01 -37.07 -17.70
C GLY A 34 11.38 -37.17 -16.22
N VAL A 35 12.53 -37.76 -15.92
CA VAL A 35 13.00 -38.01 -14.54
C VAL A 35 13.12 -36.73 -13.70
N MET A 36 13.46 -35.60 -14.34
CA MET A 36 13.65 -34.35 -13.62
C MET A 36 12.35 -33.75 -13.08
N TRP A 37 11.21 -34.02 -13.72
CA TRP A 37 9.91 -33.64 -13.18
C TRP A 37 9.69 -34.27 -11.79
N THR A 38 9.90 -35.59 -11.68
CA THR A 38 9.75 -36.32 -10.41
C THR A 38 10.72 -35.81 -9.34
N ILE A 39 11.98 -35.57 -9.72
CA ILE A 39 13.00 -35.08 -8.79
C ILE A 39 12.67 -33.66 -8.31
N MET A 40 12.39 -32.72 -9.21
CA MET A 40 12.10 -31.32 -8.85
C MET A 40 10.84 -31.22 -7.99
N ARG A 41 9.82 -32.02 -8.30
CA ARG A 41 8.63 -32.14 -7.46
C ARG A 41 8.94 -32.70 -6.08
N SER A 42 9.74 -33.76 -6.00
CA SER A 42 10.13 -34.36 -4.71
C SER A 42 10.93 -33.37 -3.85
N ILE A 43 11.78 -32.55 -4.48
CA ILE A 43 12.46 -31.45 -3.81
C ILE A 43 11.42 -30.46 -3.25
N GLY A 44 10.41 -30.08 -4.04
CA GLY A 44 9.31 -29.22 -3.60
C GLY A 44 8.53 -29.80 -2.40
N ASP A 45 8.09 -31.06 -2.50
CA ASP A 45 7.34 -31.80 -1.48
C ASP A 45 8.09 -31.84 -0.13
N VAL A 46 9.43 -31.88 -0.14
CA VAL A 46 10.27 -31.92 1.07
C VAL A 46 10.71 -30.52 1.54
N SER A 47 11.02 -29.61 0.62
CA SER A 47 11.61 -28.31 0.95
C SER A 47 10.57 -27.27 1.39
N LEU A 48 9.37 -27.29 0.80
CA LEU A 48 8.31 -26.34 1.13
C LEU A 48 7.84 -26.45 2.59
N PRO A 49 7.57 -27.65 3.17
CA PRO A 49 7.21 -27.79 4.59
C PRO A 49 8.35 -27.45 5.56
N PHE A 50 9.60 -27.40 5.08
CA PHE A 50 10.74 -26.96 5.87
C PHE A 50 10.84 -25.43 5.92
N PHE A 51 10.62 -24.79 4.78
CA PHE A 51 10.66 -23.33 4.67
C PHE A 51 9.41 -22.66 5.28
N PHE A 52 8.22 -23.21 5.04
CA PHE A 52 6.96 -22.66 5.53
C PHE A 52 6.47 -23.44 6.76
N SER A 53 5.90 -22.72 7.73
CA SER A 53 5.27 -23.35 8.91
C SER A 53 3.95 -24.04 8.59
N SER A 54 3.20 -23.49 7.64
CA SER A 54 2.00 -24.10 7.09
C SER A 54 1.80 -23.69 5.63
N ILE A 55 1.24 -24.62 4.86
CA ILE A 55 0.81 -24.41 3.49
C ILE A 55 -0.65 -24.85 3.41
N HIS A 56 -1.51 -23.94 2.98
CA HIS A 56 -2.92 -24.23 2.75
C HIS A 56 -3.24 -24.19 1.25
N VAL A 57 -4.14 -25.07 0.81
CA VAL A 57 -4.63 -25.09 -0.57
C VAL A 57 -6.12 -24.80 -0.55
N ALA A 58 -6.49 -23.58 -0.92
CA ALA A 58 -7.88 -23.13 -0.96
C ALA A 58 -8.53 -23.42 -2.33
N SER A 59 -9.83 -23.74 -2.29
CA SER A 59 -10.66 -23.95 -3.48
C SER A 59 -10.11 -24.98 -4.49
N ALA A 60 -9.44 -26.04 -4.00
CA ALA A 60 -8.93 -27.13 -4.85
C ALA A 60 -10.01 -27.80 -5.73
N HIS A 61 -11.27 -27.76 -5.30
CA HIS A 61 -12.42 -28.30 -6.04
C HIS A 61 -12.79 -27.47 -7.29
N ALA A 62 -12.31 -26.22 -7.40
CA ALA A 62 -12.53 -25.38 -8.57
C ALA A 62 -11.65 -25.80 -9.77
N VAL A 63 -10.61 -26.61 -9.52
CA VAL A 63 -9.68 -27.08 -10.57
C VAL A 63 -10.39 -28.06 -11.51
N PRO A 64 -10.42 -27.80 -12.83
CA PRO A 64 -11.03 -28.72 -13.78
C PRO A 64 -10.35 -30.10 -13.80
N PRO A 65 -11.09 -31.17 -14.14
CA PRO A 65 -10.54 -32.52 -14.24
C PRO A 65 -9.31 -32.58 -15.17
N PRO A 66 -8.40 -33.56 -14.97
CA PRO A 66 -7.17 -33.68 -15.78
C PRO A 66 -7.39 -33.81 -17.29
N THR A 67 -8.56 -34.24 -17.73
CA THR A 67 -8.92 -34.37 -19.16
C THR A 67 -9.18 -33.02 -19.84
N THR A 68 -9.52 -31.97 -19.08
CA THR A 68 -9.83 -30.64 -19.63
C THR A 68 -8.55 -29.90 -20.00
N PRO A 69 -8.38 -29.43 -21.26
CA PRO A 69 -7.27 -28.55 -21.62
C PRO A 69 -7.27 -27.28 -20.75
N LEU A 70 -6.13 -26.98 -20.12
CA LEU A 70 -6.08 -25.99 -19.04
C LEU A 70 -4.88 -25.06 -19.17
N ILE A 71 -5.12 -23.76 -19.05
CA ILE A 71 -4.09 -22.75 -18.86
C ILE A 71 -4.24 -22.20 -17.44
N VAL A 72 -3.26 -22.47 -16.58
CA VAL A 72 -3.18 -21.99 -15.20
C VAL A 72 -2.41 -20.68 -15.19
N CYS A 73 -3.03 -19.64 -14.67
CA CYS A 73 -2.47 -18.29 -14.58
C CYS A 73 -2.28 -17.93 -13.11
N SER A 74 -1.03 -17.74 -12.67
CA SER A 74 -0.73 -17.37 -11.28
C SER A 74 0.14 -16.12 -11.16
N ASN A 75 0.10 -15.48 -9.99
CA ASN A 75 0.99 -14.37 -9.67
C ASN A 75 2.42 -14.88 -9.41
N HIS A 76 3.42 -14.01 -9.60
CA HIS A 76 4.84 -14.40 -9.55
C HIS A 76 5.65 -13.58 -8.55
N SER A 77 5.27 -13.63 -7.29
CA SER A 77 5.91 -12.80 -6.26
C SER A 77 7.26 -13.35 -5.74
N ASN A 78 7.58 -14.62 -6.01
CA ASN A 78 8.62 -15.37 -5.31
C ASN A 78 9.41 -16.37 -6.18
N THR A 79 9.52 -16.07 -7.48
CA THR A 79 10.31 -16.81 -8.47
C THR A 79 10.13 -18.34 -8.39
N ILE A 80 11.15 -19.06 -7.96
CA ILE A 80 11.18 -20.53 -7.93
C ILE A 80 10.16 -21.10 -6.95
N LEU A 81 9.87 -20.41 -5.84
CA LEU A 81 8.91 -20.89 -4.86
C LEU A 81 7.47 -20.88 -5.41
N ASP A 82 7.11 -19.94 -6.28
CA ASP A 82 5.78 -19.95 -6.92
C ASP A 82 5.59 -21.21 -7.80
N VAL A 83 6.64 -21.55 -8.57
CA VAL A 83 6.67 -22.76 -9.40
C VAL A 83 6.60 -24.02 -8.53
N ALA A 84 7.36 -24.07 -7.45
CA ALA A 84 7.37 -25.20 -6.53
C ALA A 84 6.01 -25.37 -5.83
N MET A 85 5.38 -24.28 -5.40
CA MET A 85 4.05 -24.28 -4.79
C MET A 85 3.01 -24.86 -5.74
N LEU A 86 2.96 -24.37 -6.98
CA LEU A 86 2.06 -24.90 -8.00
C LEU A 86 2.38 -26.37 -8.31
N ALA A 87 3.62 -26.73 -8.63
CA ALA A 87 3.98 -28.08 -9.04
C ALA A 87 3.76 -29.15 -7.95
N SER A 88 3.99 -28.79 -6.69
CA SER A 88 3.91 -29.74 -5.55
C SER A 88 2.48 -29.89 -5.04
N HIS A 89 1.72 -28.78 -4.98
CA HIS A 89 0.39 -28.72 -4.37
C HIS A 89 -0.78 -28.62 -5.38
N PHE A 90 -0.54 -28.77 -6.68
CA PHE A 90 -1.64 -28.84 -7.64
C PHE A 90 -2.55 -30.07 -7.39
N PRO A 91 -3.88 -29.90 -7.45
CA PRO A 91 -4.83 -31.01 -7.26
C PRO A 91 -4.57 -32.19 -8.20
N GLU A 92 -4.84 -33.39 -7.69
CA GLU A 92 -4.63 -34.67 -8.40
C GLU A 92 -3.21 -34.88 -8.93
N ARG A 93 -2.24 -34.10 -8.44
CA ARG A 93 -0.86 -34.16 -8.86
C ARG A 93 -0.67 -33.91 -10.36
N ARG A 94 -1.61 -33.22 -11.02
CA ARG A 94 -1.60 -32.95 -12.48
C ARG A 94 -0.29 -32.27 -12.90
N PRO A 95 0.46 -32.85 -13.86
CA PRO A 95 1.68 -32.23 -14.37
C PRO A 95 1.42 -30.89 -15.08
N LEU A 96 2.27 -29.89 -14.83
CA LEU A 96 2.16 -28.54 -15.39
C LEU A 96 3.36 -28.23 -16.26
N HIS A 97 3.12 -27.79 -17.50
CA HIS A 97 4.14 -27.27 -18.39
C HIS A 97 4.34 -25.77 -18.16
N PHE A 98 5.46 -25.40 -17.53
CA PHE A 98 5.75 -24.00 -17.25
C PHE A 98 6.40 -23.29 -18.43
N TRP A 99 5.98 -22.06 -18.70
CA TRP A 99 6.70 -21.17 -19.62
C TRP A 99 8.02 -20.68 -19.00
N ALA A 100 9.14 -20.97 -19.65
CA ALA A 100 10.48 -20.60 -19.20
C ALA A 100 11.22 -19.74 -20.23
N LYS A 101 11.95 -18.73 -19.74
CA LYS A 101 12.74 -17.81 -20.58
C LYS A 101 13.76 -18.56 -21.43
N ALA A 102 13.80 -18.26 -22.73
CA ALA A 102 14.72 -18.89 -23.69
C ALA A 102 16.21 -18.88 -23.26
N GLY A 103 16.65 -17.85 -22.53
CA GLY A 103 18.00 -17.75 -22.00
C GLY A 103 18.40 -18.89 -21.05
N PHE A 104 17.45 -19.51 -20.34
CA PHE A 104 17.73 -20.62 -19.43
C PHE A 104 18.03 -21.95 -20.15
N PHE A 105 17.68 -22.06 -21.43
CA PHE A 105 17.95 -23.26 -22.25
C PHE A 105 19.34 -23.24 -22.91
N ARG A 106 20.17 -22.21 -22.67
CA ARG A 106 21.52 -22.10 -23.28
C ARG A 106 22.52 -23.10 -22.70
N ASN A 107 22.50 -23.33 -21.39
CA ASN A 107 23.38 -24.30 -20.74
C ASN A 107 22.77 -25.72 -20.86
N ARG A 108 23.60 -26.72 -21.18
CA ARG A 108 23.18 -28.13 -21.34
C ARG A 108 22.50 -28.70 -20.09
N ILE A 109 23.01 -28.37 -18.91
CA ILE A 109 22.47 -28.88 -17.63
C ILE A 109 21.09 -28.27 -17.36
N THR A 110 20.96 -26.95 -17.43
CA THR A 110 19.68 -26.27 -17.21
C THR A 110 18.68 -26.58 -18.31
N ARG A 111 19.12 -26.75 -19.56
CA ARG A 111 18.29 -27.24 -20.67
C ARG A 111 17.74 -28.62 -20.33
N PHE A 112 18.57 -29.58 -19.94
CA PHE A 112 18.12 -30.92 -19.58
C PHE A 112 17.12 -30.90 -18.42
N ILE A 113 17.41 -30.14 -17.36
CA ILE A 113 16.49 -29.99 -16.22
C ILE A 113 15.14 -29.42 -16.68
N LEU A 114 15.14 -28.34 -17.45
CA LEU A 114 13.92 -27.67 -17.89
C LEU A 114 13.11 -28.53 -18.86
N THR A 115 13.74 -29.12 -19.88
CA THR A 115 13.05 -29.97 -20.85
C THR A 115 12.55 -31.25 -20.21
N SER A 116 13.36 -31.93 -19.38
CA SER A 116 12.93 -33.14 -18.65
C SER A 116 11.90 -32.83 -17.56
N SER A 117 11.72 -31.57 -17.15
CA SER A 117 10.65 -31.15 -16.26
C SER A 117 9.40 -30.68 -17.01
N GLY A 118 9.38 -30.78 -18.35
CA GLY A 118 8.26 -30.39 -19.19
C GLY A 118 8.13 -28.89 -19.46
N ASN A 119 9.16 -28.07 -19.23
CA ASN A 119 9.07 -26.62 -19.45
C ASN A 119 9.04 -26.28 -20.95
N ILE A 120 8.22 -25.30 -21.30
CA ILE A 120 8.09 -24.75 -22.65
C ILE A 120 8.99 -23.53 -22.77
N LYS A 121 9.83 -23.54 -23.79
CA LYS A 121 10.74 -22.43 -24.09
C LYS A 121 9.96 -21.26 -24.72
N VAL A 122 10.04 -20.08 -24.11
CA VAL A 122 9.42 -18.85 -24.62
C VAL A 122 10.46 -17.79 -24.92
N ASP A 123 10.46 -17.29 -26.16
CA ASP A 123 11.29 -16.17 -26.58
C ASP A 123 10.47 -14.88 -26.69
N ARG A 124 10.61 -14.02 -25.69
CA ARG A 124 9.87 -12.75 -25.58
C ARG A 124 10.33 -11.68 -26.58
N ARG A 125 11.43 -11.90 -27.29
CA ARG A 125 11.97 -10.97 -28.30
C ARG A 125 11.56 -11.36 -29.73
N ASN A 126 11.06 -12.57 -29.92
CA ASN A 126 10.63 -13.04 -31.22
C ASN A 126 9.25 -12.46 -31.54
N LYS A 127 9.12 -11.81 -32.72
CA LYS A 127 7.85 -11.23 -33.19
C LYS A 127 6.91 -12.28 -33.80
N ASN A 128 7.37 -13.51 -34.01
CA ASN A 128 6.57 -14.59 -34.58
C ASN A 128 5.78 -15.35 -33.50
N ASN A 129 4.50 -15.02 -33.35
CA ASN A 129 3.57 -15.62 -32.39
C ASN A 129 3.34 -17.12 -32.60
N GLN A 130 3.37 -17.61 -33.84
CA GLN A 130 3.17 -19.04 -34.11
C GLN A 130 4.28 -19.88 -33.49
N ALA A 131 5.54 -19.44 -33.59
CA ALA A 131 6.67 -20.10 -32.95
C ALA A 131 6.63 -20.00 -31.41
N LEU A 132 5.95 -18.98 -30.86
CA LEU A 132 5.79 -18.80 -29.41
C LEU A 132 4.75 -19.76 -28.83
N PHE A 133 3.67 -20.06 -29.57
CA PHE A 133 2.59 -20.93 -29.12
C PHE A 133 2.71 -22.39 -29.57
N GLU A 134 3.58 -22.72 -30.52
CA GLU A 134 3.77 -24.09 -31.04
C GLU A 134 3.95 -25.12 -29.90
N GLY A 135 4.92 -24.90 -29.01
CA GLY A 135 5.15 -25.81 -27.86
C GLY A 135 4.00 -25.86 -26.86
N THR A 136 3.24 -24.76 -26.74
CA THR A 136 2.03 -24.69 -25.91
C THR A 136 0.93 -25.55 -26.54
N PHE A 137 0.76 -25.48 -27.86
CA PHE A 137 -0.24 -26.24 -28.59
C PHE A 137 0.08 -27.73 -28.60
N GLU A 138 1.34 -28.10 -28.80
CA GLU A 138 1.79 -29.49 -28.71
C GLU A 138 1.51 -30.09 -27.34
N ALA A 139 1.82 -29.37 -26.26
CA ALA A 139 1.54 -29.81 -24.89
C ALA A 139 0.02 -29.94 -24.63
N MET A 140 -0.78 -28.97 -25.06
CA MET A 140 -2.24 -29.03 -24.88
C MET A 140 -2.90 -30.13 -25.71
N LYS A 141 -2.42 -30.41 -26.94
CA LYS A 141 -2.88 -31.53 -27.77
C LYS A 141 -2.60 -32.88 -27.11
N ALA A 142 -1.53 -32.98 -26.32
CA ALA A 142 -1.21 -34.16 -25.52
C ALA A 142 -2.03 -34.27 -24.22
N GLY A 143 -3.00 -33.38 -23.99
CA GLY A 143 -3.81 -33.33 -22.76
C GLY A 143 -3.10 -32.64 -21.58
N GLY A 144 -1.95 -32.01 -21.83
CA GLY A 144 -1.18 -31.29 -20.81
C GLY A 144 -1.87 -30.02 -20.33
N ALA A 145 -1.56 -29.63 -19.08
CA ALA A 145 -1.89 -28.30 -18.56
C ALA A 145 -0.69 -27.37 -18.70
N ILE A 146 -0.94 -26.12 -19.08
CA ILE A 146 0.06 -25.07 -19.17
C ILE A 146 0.00 -24.25 -17.91
N ALA A 147 1.13 -23.91 -17.31
CA ALA A 147 1.21 -22.94 -16.23
C ALA A 147 2.07 -21.76 -16.64
N LEU A 148 1.56 -20.56 -16.40
CA LEU A 148 2.29 -19.33 -16.70
C LEU A 148 1.99 -18.23 -15.69
N PHE A 149 2.85 -17.23 -15.71
CA PHE A 149 2.75 -16.04 -14.88
C PHE A 149 2.47 -14.84 -15.78
N PRO A 150 1.20 -14.39 -15.89
CA PRO A 150 0.80 -13.43 -16.91
C PRO A 150 1.37 -12.03 -16.67
N GLU A 151 1.92 -11.73 -15.50
CA GLU A 151 2.69 -10.51 -15.22
C GLU A 151 3.96 -10.41 -16.10
N GLY A 152 4.47 -11.54 -16.61
CA GLY A 152 5.64 -11.61 -17.48
C GLY A 152 6.98 -11.38 -16.76
N GLY A 153 6.97 -11.20 -15.44
CA GLY A 153 8.14 -11.06 -14.58
C GLY A 153 7.78 -11.46 -13.16
N SER A 154 8.80 -11.56 -12.30
CA SER A 154 8.55 -11.54 -10.87
C SER A 154 8.60 -10.10 -10.39
N TYR A 155 7.76 -9.77 -9.42
CA TYR A 155 7.65 -8.42 -8.87
C TYR A 155 7.51 -8.46 -7.35
N THR A 156 8.12 -7.47 -6.70
CA THR A 156 7.82 -7.13 -5.31
C THR A 156 7.11 -5.77 -5.27
N ILE A 157 5.79 -5.83 -5.28
CA ILE A 157 4.87 -4.68 -5.23
C ILE A 157 3.68 -5.03 -4.32
N PRO A 158 2.94 -4.04 -3.76
CA PRO A 158 1.88 -4.29 -2.78
C PRO A 158 0.58 -4.85 -3.40
N ALA A 159 0.48 -4.89 -4.73
CA ALA A 159 -0.67 -5.39 -5.48
C ALA A 159 -0.25 -6.24 -6.68
N LEU A 160 -1.19 -6.95 -7.30
CA LEU A 160 -0.94 -7.72 -8.52
C LEU A 160 -0.48 -6.80 -9.66
N ALA A 161 0.62 -7.14 -10.35
CA ALA A 161 1.07 -6.35 -11.49
C ALA A 161 0.07 -6.46 -12.67
N PRO A 162 0.03 -5.47 -13.57
CA PRO A 162 -0.77 -5.58 -14.79
C PRO A 162 -0.42 -6.84 -15.59
N LEU A 163 -1.46 -7.60 -15.97
CA LEU A 163 -1.31 -8.80 -16.76
C LEU A 163 -1.00 -8.48 -18.23
N LYS A 164 -0.17 -9.33 -18.83
CA LYS A 164 0.08 -9.35 -20.27
C LYS A 164 -0.95 -10.24 -20.98
N MET A 165 -1.22 -9.89 -22.24
CA MET A 165 -2.23 -10.55 -23.06
C MET A 165 -1.89 -11.98 -23.53
N GLY A 166 -0.64 -12.44 -23.35
CA GLY A 166 -0.18 -13.71 -23.93
C GLY A 166 -0.96 -14.95 -23.49
N ALA A 167 -1.50 -14.96 -22.27
CA ALA A 167 -2.32 -16.05 -21.75
C ALA A 167 -3.69 -16.15 -22.45
N ALA A 168 -4.37 -15.00 -22.56
CA ALA A 168 -5.64 -14.88 -23.25
C ALA A 168 -5.50 -15.21 -24.74
N TRP A 169 -4.43 -14.71 -25.38
CA TRP A 169 -4.08 -15.05 -26.76
C TRP A 169 -3.91 -16.56 -26.96
N ALA A 170 -3.10 -17.21 -26.13
CA ALA A 170 -2.87 -18.66 -26.23
C ALA A 170 -4.16 -19.46 -26.07
N ALA A 171 -5.05 -19.04 -25.16
CA ALA A 171 -6.33 -19.69 -24.91
C ALA A 171 -7.28 -19.58 -26.10
N LEU A 172 -7.48 -18.36 -26.63
CA LEU A 172 -8.38 -18.10 -27.76
C LEU A 172 -7.89 -18.74 -29.05
N GLU A 173 -6.59 -18.69 -29.32
CA GLU A 173 -5.99 -19.36 -30.49
C GLU A 173 -6.15 -20.88 -30.42
N TYR A 174 -5.97 -21.47 -29.24
CA TYR A 174 -6.18 -22.90 -29.08
C TYR A 174 -7.66 -23.28 -29.19
N SER A 175 -8.56 -22.43 -28.69
CA SER A 175 -10.01 -22.59 -28.86
C SER A 175 -10.41 -22.57 -30.35
N ARG A 176 -9.86 -21.63 -31.12
CA ARG A 176 -10.01 -21.57 -32.58
C ARG A 176 -9.54 -22.87 -33.23
N TYR A 177 -8.37 -23.38 -32.84
CA TYR A 177 -7.87 -24.67 -33.34
C TYR A 177 -8.84 -25.83 -33.04
N LEU A 178 -9.40 -25.89 -31.82
CA LEU A 178 -10.36 -26.94 -31.44
C LEU A 178 -11.66 -26.85 -32.26
N GLN A 179 -12.17 -25.65 -32.53
CA GLN A 179 -13.37 -25.44 -33.36
C GLN A 179 -13.14 -25.87 -34.82
N LEU A 180 -11.95 -25.61 -35.37
CA LEU A 180 -11.59 -26.03 -36.73
C LEU A 180 -11.42 -27.55 -36.88
N GLN A 181 -11.10 -28.26 -35.79
CA GLN A 181 -10.84 -29.71 -35.81
C GLN A 181 -12.05 -30.58 -35.46
N ARG A 182 -13.11 -30.05 -34.85
CA ARG A 182 -14.23 -30.86 -34.35
C ARG A 182 -15.56 -30.38 -34.90
N GLU A 183 -16.30 -31.32 -35.52
CA GLU A 183 -17.76 -31.33 -35.49
C GLU A 183 -18.20 -31.42 -34.01
N ALA A 184 -18.66 -30.31 -33.45
CA ALA A 184 -19.44 -30.15 -32.20
C ALA A 184 -19.31 -31.25 -31.12
N GLY A 185 -18.23 -31.28 -30.32
CA GLY A 185 -18.18 -32.18 -29.15
C GLY A 185 -16.88 -32.28 -28.34
N GLY A 186 -16.02 -31.27 -28.38
CA GLY A 186 -14.73 -31.31 -27.69
C GLY A 186 -14.68 -30.57 -26.35
N ASP A 187 -13.93 -31.11 -25.38
CA ASP A 187 -13.61 -30.38 -24.14
C ASP A 187 -13.02 -28.99 -24.44
N GLU A 188 -13.73 -27.97 -23.99
CA GLU A 188 -13.36 -26.56 -24.12
C GLU A 188 -12.12 -26.25 -23.27
N VAL A 189 -11.20 -25.47 -23.82
CA VAL A 189 -10.05 -24.96 -23.07
C VAL A 189 -10.51 -23.94 -22.02
N ARG A 190 -9.96 -24.04 -20.82
CA ARG A 190 -10.28 -23.12 -19.72
C ARG A 190 -9.04 -22.39 -19.23
N ILE A 191 -9.23 -21.17 -18.75
CA ILE A 191 -8.20 -20.45 -17.98
C ILE A 191 -8.53 -20.58 -16.50
N LEU A 192 -7.62 -21.13 -15.71
CA LEU A 192 -7.74 -21.21 -14.26
C LEU A 192 -6.91 -20.10 -13.61
N PRO A 193 -7.56 -19.05 -13.04
CA PRO A 193 -6.87 -18.11 -12.18
C PRO A 193 -6.43 -18.83 -10.89
N ALA A 194 -5.19 -18.61 -10.50
CA ALA A 194 -4.60 -19.11 -9.26
C ALA A 194 -3.79 -17.99 -8.60
N ALA A 195 -3.59 -18.07 -7.29
CA ALA A 195 -2.72 -17.16 -6.58
C ALA A 195 -1.92 -17.87 -5.50
N VAL A 196 -0.63 -17.55 -5.42
CA VAL A 196 0.22 -17.88 -4.28
C VAL A 196 0.36 -16.63 -3.42
N VAL A 197 -0.13 -16.70 -2.19
CA VAL A 197 -0.06 -15.61 -1.21
C VAL A 197 0.80 -16.06 -0.04
N PHE A 198 1.81 -15.25 0.27
CA PHE A 198 2.71 -15.45 1.39
C PHE A 198 2.39 -14.45 2.50
N ASP A 199 2.37 -14.91 3.74
CA ASP A 199 2.26 -14.02 4.92
C ASP A 199 3.49 -13.10 5.00
N ASP A 200 4.67 -13.69 4.84
CA ASP A 200 5.95 -13.00 4.64
C ASP A 200 6.89 -13.89 3.84
N LYS A 201 7.09 -13.59 2.56
CA LYS A 201 7.94 -14.40 1.67
C LYS A 201 9.43 -14.37 2.05
N SER A 202 9.87 -13.36 2.80
CA SER A 202 11.29 -13.13 3.11
C SER A 202 11.76 -13.85 4.39
N VAL A 203 10.80 -14.25 5.23
CA VAL A 203 11.02 -14.83 6.56
C VAL A 203 10.86 -16.35 6.51
N PHE A 204 11.86 -17.07 7.04
CA PHE A 204 11.75 -18.52 7.28
C PHE A 204 10.62 -18.82 8.26
N ARG A 205 9.98 -19.98 8.10
CA ARG A 205 8.84 -20.45 8.92
C ARG A 205 7.61 -19.55 8.81
N SER A 206 7.53 -18.72 7.78
CA SER A 206 6.32 -17.99 7.42
C SER A 206 5.23 -18.93 6.89
N ARG A 207 4.03 -18.41 6.63
CA ARG A 207 2.88 -19.18 6.13
C ARG A 207 2.60 -18.85 4.67
N ALA A 208 2.04 -19.80 3.94
CA ALA A 208 1.65 -19.61 2.55
C ALA A 208 0.29 -20.24 2.24
N THR A 209 -0.43 -19.67 1.28
CA THR A 209 -1.67 -20.24 0.74
C THR A 209 -1.62 -20.25 -0.79
N LEU A 210 -2.00 -21.38 -1.38
CA LEU A 210 -2.25 -21.54 -2.81
C LEU A 210 -3.77 -21.53 -3.01
N ARG A 211 -4.27 -20.58 -3.77
CA ARG A 211 -5.70 -20.38 -4.00
C ARG A 211 -6.04 -20.57 -5.46
N PHE A 212 -7.17 -21.21 -5.73
CA PHE A 212 -7.73 -21.36 -7.07
C PHE A 212 -9.04 -20.59 -7.18
N GLY A 213 -9.20 -19.84 -8.26
CA GLY A 213 -10.45 -19.12 -8.55
C GLY A 213 -11.34 -19.90 -9.51
N LYS A 214 -12.48 -19.30 -9.87
CA LYS A 214 -13.41 -19.87 -10.84
C LYS A 214 -12.74 -19.96 -12.22
N PRO A 215 -12.73 -21.14 -12.89
CA PRO A 215 -12.23 -21.26 -14.25
C PRO A 215 -13.02 -20.38 -15.22
N LEU A 216 -12.32 -19.58 -16.03
CA LEU A 216 -12.89 -18.77 -17.09
C LEU A 216 -13.16 -19.63 -18.32
N ARG A 217 -14.37 -19.50 -18.86
CA ARG A 217 -14.82 -20.07 -20.14
C ARG A 217 -14.53 -19.08 -21.27
N LEU A 218 -14.40 -19.58 -22.49
CA LEU A 218 -14.06 -18.75 -23.64
C LEU A 218 -15.27 -18.42 -24.54
N ASP A 219 -16.43 -19.04 -24.29
CA ASP A 219 -17.67 -18.86 -25.07
C ASP A 219 -18.01 -17.38 -25.35
N GLY A 220 -17.83 -16.48 -24.37
CA GLY A 220 -18.16 -15.06 -24.49
C GLY A 220 -17.14 -14.19 -25.25
N TYR A 221 -16.02 -14.78 -25.70
CA TYR A 221 -14.91 -14.06 -26.33
C TYR A 221 -14.53 -14.61 -27.70
N ILE A 222 -14.79 -15.91 -27.94
CA ILE A 222 -14.34 -16.59 -29.16
C ILE A 222 -15.03 -16.05 -30.42
N GLU A 223 -16.30 -15.68 -30.33
CA GLU A 223 -17.04 -15.11 -31.46
C GLU A 223 -16.46 -13.76 -31.91
N GLU A 224 -16.20 -12.86 -30.96
CA GLU A 224 -15.53 -11.57 -31.22
C GLU A 224 -14.10 -11.78 -31.73
N PHE A 225 -13.40 -12.80 -31.21
CA PHE A 225 -12.05 -13.12 -31.65
C PHE A 225 -11.96 -13.61 -33.09
N LEU A 226 -12.98 -14.32 -33.57
CA LEU A 226 -13.07 -14.83 -34.94
C LEU A 226 -13.71 -13.84 -35.93
N ALA A 227 -14.28 -12.75 -35.44
CA ALA A 227 -14.94 -11.75 -36.27
C ALA A 227 -13.95 -11.08 -37.24
N ALA A 228 -14.39 -10.84 -38.47
CA ALA A 228 -13.61 -10.10 -39.46
C ALA A 228 -13.47 -8.63 -39.02
N PRO A 229 -12.32 -7.97 -39.28
CA PRO A 229 -12.22 -6.52 -39.10
C PRO A 229 -13.28 -5.81 -39.93
N GLU A 230 -13.99 -4.83 -39.35
CA GLU A 230 -14.91 -3.99 -40.13
C GLU A 230 -14.09 -3.23 -41.20
N SER A 231 -14.54 -3.27 -42.46
CA SER A 231 -13.90 -2.57 -43.57
C SER A 231 -13.78 -1.07 -43.29
N GLU A 232 -12.68 -0.46 -43.71
CA GLU A 232 -12.17 0.89 -43.41
C GLU A 232 -13.16 2.09 -43.53
N SER A 233 -14.40 1.90 -43.97
CA SER A 233 -15.37 2.98 -44.22
C SER A 233 -15.96 3.66 -42.97
N ARG A 234 -15.63 3.20 -41.75
CA ARG A 234 -16.07 3.83 -40.49
C ARG A 234 -14.95 4.45 -39.66
N ALA A 235 -13.69 4.29 -40.08
CA ALA A 235 -12.51 4.83 -39.39
C ALA A 235 -12.48 6.37 -39.32
N GLU A 236 -13.25 7.06 -40.18
CA GLU A 236 -13.35 8.53 -40.16
C GLU A 236 -14.36 9.08 -39.13
N LYS A 237 -15.19 8.25 -38.48
CA LYS A 237 -16.18 8.72 -37.49
C LYS A 237 -15.81 8.46 -36.02
N ALA A 238 -14.64 7.87 -35.75
CA ALA A 238 -14.11 7.81 -34.38
C ALA A 238 -13.41 9.14 -34.06
N THR A 239 -14.16 10.05 -33.44
CA THR A 239 -13.70 11.30 -32.86
C THR A 239 -12.45 11.12 -32.00
N ALA A 240 -11.35 11.77 -32.42
CA ALA A 240 -10.24 12.34 -31.64
C ALA A 240 -9.92 11.74 -30.25
N THR A 241 -9.78 10.41 -30.16
CA THR A 241 -9.05 9.75 -29.08
C THR A 241 -8.11 8.77 -29.77
N GLU A 242 -6.80 8.90 -29.53
CA GLU A 242 -5.73 8.17 -30.24
C GLU A 242 -5.99 6.65 -30.29
N ALA A 243 -6.54 6.15 -31.40
CA ALA A 243 -6.68 4.72 -31.63
C ALA A 243 -5.28 4.10 -31.78
N VAL A 244 -5.01 3.03 -31.03
CA VAL A 244 -3.72 2.32 -31.10
C VAL A 244 -3.57 1.73 -32.50
N LYS A 245 -2.65 2.28 -33.31
CA LYS A 245 -2.36 1.80 -34.67
C LYS A 245 -1.76 0.39 -34.62
N GLU A 246 -2.42 -0.57 -35.28
CA GLU A 246 -1.94 -1.94 -35.46
C GLU A 246 -1.75 -2.22 -36.97
N ASP A 247 -0.60 -2.79 -37.34
CA ASP A 247 -0.22 -3.06 -38.73
C ASP A 247 -0.90 -4.34 -39.27
N GLY A 248 -1.45 -4.26 -40.48
CA GLY A 248 -2.56 -5.12 -40.97
C GLY A 248 -2.20 -6.47 -41.59
N THR A 249 -1.03 -7.06 -41.33
CA THR A 249 -0.64 -8.35 -41.93
C THR A 249 -0.05 -9.31 -40.91
N VAL A 250 -0.85 -10.32 -40.50
CA VAL A 250 -0.61 -11.23 -39.34
C VAL A 250 -0.55 -10.43 -38.05
N PRO A 251 -1.35 -10.71 -36.99
CA PRO A 251 -1.43 -9.81 -35.85
C PRO A 251 -0.04 -9.67 -35.21
N ALA A 252 0.57 -8.51 -35.43
CA ALA A 252 1.85 -8.16 -34.85
C ALA A 252 1.69 -8.32 -33.33
N THR A 253 2.66 -8.99 -32.69
CA THR A 253 2.78 -9.02 -31.22
C THR A 253 2.37 -7.67 -30.64
N PRO A 254 1.32 -7.57 -29.79
CA PRO A 254 1.07 -6.34 -29.07
C PRO A 254 2.35 -5.91 -28.35
N GLU A 255 2.70 -4.62 -28.45
CA GLU A 255 3.95 -4.09 -27.86
C GLU A 255 4.10 -4.45 -26.37
N SER A 256 2.97 -4.68 -25.68
CA SER A 256 2.89 -5.14 -24.28
C SER A 256 3.58 -6.49 -24.01
N MET A 257 3.71 -7.37 -25.01
CA MET A 257 4.43 -8.65 -24.85
C MET A 257 5.96 -8.46 -24.79
N THR A 258 6.50 -7.39 -25.38
CA THR A 258 7.96 -7.18 -25.54
C THR A 258 8.58 -6.25 -24.49
N ARG A 259 7.82 -5.33 -23.87
CA ARG A 259 8.33 -4.41 -22.82
C ARG A 259 8.27 -5.01 -21.41
N SER A 260 9.20 -4.62 -20.53
CA SER A 260 9.06 -4.76 -19.07
C SER A 260 7.85 -3.95 -18.59
N ASN A 261 7.12 -4.41 -17.55
CA ASN A 261 6.00 -3.68 -16.93
C ASN A 261 6.47 -2.36 -16.28
N THR A 262 6.79 -1.35 -17.09
CA THR A 262 7.13 0.01 -16.66
C THR A 262 6.08 1.04 -17.12
N ALA A 263 5.03 0.60 -17.84
CA ALA A 263 3.93 1.46 -18.27
C ALA A 263 2.73 1.30 -17.33
N SER A 264 2.25 2.42 -16.80
CA SER A 264 1.02 2.54 -16.01
C SER A 264 -0.20 2.50 -16.93
N GLY A 265 -0.96 1.41 -16.88
CA GLY A 265 -2.25 1.27 -17.56
C GLY A 265 -2.17 0.58 -18.93
N ALA A 266 -2.83 -0.56 -19.08
CA ALA A 266 -3.16 -1.09 -20.40
C ALA A 266 -4.32 -0.25 -20.99
N PRO A 267 -4.35 -0.01 -22.31
CA PRO A 267 -5.48 0.63 -22.98
C PRO A 267 -6.81 -0.04 -22.62
N ALA A 268 -7.90 0.74 -22.53
CA ALA A 268 -9.24 0.16 -22.39
C ALA A 268 -9.52 -0.74 -23.60
N ALA A 269 -10.24 -1.85 -23.39
CA ALA A 269 -10.42 -2.84 -24.44
C ALA A 269 -11.06 -2.23 -25.70
N GLU A 270 -11.92 -1.22 -25.56
CA GLU A 270 -12.57 -0.53 -26.68
C GLU A 270 -11.61 0.31 -27.56
N GLN A 271 -10.39 0.59 -27.08
CA GLN A 271 -9.40 1.39 -27.80
C GLN A 271 -8.65 0.60 -28.89
N TYR A 272 -8.82 -0.73 -28.94
CA TYR A 272 -8.22 -1.59 -29.96
C TYR A 272 -9.10 -1.69 -31.21
N ALA A 273 -8.50 -1.45 -32.38
CA ALA A 273 -9.21 -1.47 -33.67
C ALA A 273 -9.67 -2.88 -34.08
N SER A 274 -8.83 -3.90 -33.86
CA SER A 274 -9.14 -5.29 -34.22
C SER A 274 -10.10 -5.95 -33.23
N PRO A 275 -11.19 -6.62 -33.71
CA PRO A 275 -12.06 -7.44 -32.85
C PRO A 275 -11.30 -8.50 -32.05
N ALA A 276 -10.29 -9.12 -32.64
CA ALA A 276 -9.44 -10.09 -31.97
C ALA A 276 -8.67 -9.50 -30.78
N HIS A 277 -8.10 -8.30 -30.94
CA HIS A 277 -7.40 -7.61 -29.86
C HIS A 277 -8.35 -7.16 -28.75
N ARG A 278 -9.56 -6.70 -29.10
CA ARG A 278 -10.60 -6.38 -28.10
C ARG A 278 -10.99 -7.59 -27.28
N ALA A 279 -11.27 -8.73 -27.92
CA ALA A 279 -11.63 -9.97 -27.24
C ALA A 279 -10.51 -10.43 -26.27
N VAL A 280 -9.26 -10.38 -26.72
CA VAL A 280 -8.07 -10.70 -25.90
C VAL A 280 -7.92 -9.72 -24.73
N ALA A 281 -8.09 -8.42 -24.96
CA ALA A 281 -7.99 -7.40 -23.92
C ALA A 281 -9.08 -7.57 -22.86
N ARG A 282 -10.33 -7.83 -23.27
CA ARG A 282 -11.45 -8.15 -22.38
C ARG A 282 -11.17 -9.38 -21.53
N LEU A 283 -10.77 -10.49 -22.16
CA LEU A 283 -10.42 -11.73 -21.45
C LEU A 283 -9.24 -11.52 -20.48
N THR A 284 -8.26 -10.69 -20.85
CA THR A 284 -7.13 -10.35 -19.98
C THR A 284 -7.59 -9.50 -18.78
N ALA A 285 -8.52 -8.57 -18.98
CA ALA A 285 -9.11 -7.77 -17.91
C ALA A 285 -9.95 -8.63 -16.95
N ASP A 286 -10.74 -9.55 -17.48
CA ASP A 286 -11.52 -10.50 -16.66
C ASP A 286 -10.61 -11.45 -15.87
N LEU A 287 -9.50 -11.89 -16.49
CA LEU A 287 -8.45 -12.66 -15.80
C LEU A 287 -7.75 -11.83 -14.71
N GLN A 288 -7.41 -10.56 -14.99
CA GLN A 288 -6.83 -9.64 -14.01
C GLN A 288 -7.76 -9.50 -12.80
N LYS A 289 -9.05 -9.27 -13.03
CA LYS A 289 -10.06 -9.17 -11.97
C LYS A 289 -10.16 -10.47 -11.16
N ALA A 290 -10.25 -11.62 -11.83
CA ALA A 290 -10.33 -12.91 -11.16
C ALA A 290 -9.07 -13.21 -10.32
N MET A 291 -7.87 -12.83 -10.77
CA MET A 291 -6.63 -12.96 -9.99
C MET A 291 -6.53 -11.94 -8.85
N GLN A 292 -7.08 -10.74 -9.01
CA GLN A 292 -7.17 -9.73 -7.95
C GLN A 292 -8.10 -10.18 -6.81
N GLU A 293 -9.18 -10.91 -7.11
CA GLU A 293 -10.06 -11.48 -6.08
C GLU A 293 -9.34 -12.53 -5.21
N LEU A 294 -8.34 -13.22 -5.76
CA LEU A 294 -7.53 -14.20 -5.04
C LEU A 294 -6.36 -13.59 -4.24
N THR A 295 -6.14 -12.28 -4.37
CA THR A 295 -4.97 -11.60 -3.79
C THR A 295 -5.37 -10.37 -2.97
N PHE A 296 -4.40 -9.85 -2.21
CA PHE A 296 -4.60 -8.77 -1.24
C PHE A 296 -4.79 -7.38 -1.87
N ASN A 297 -3.95 -6.99 -2.85
CA ASN A 297 -4.03 -5.75 -3.64
C ASN A 297 -4.08 -4.43 -2.85
N ALA A 298 -3.08 -4.13 -2.04
CA ALA A 298 -2.98 -2.82 -1.40
C ALA A 298 -2.59 -1.71 -2.39
N PRO A 299 -3.15 -0.49 -2.25
CA PRO A 299 -2.85 0.65 -3.13
C PRO A 299 -1.38 1.09 -3.04
N ASP A 300 -0.76 0.94 -1.87
CA ASP A 300 0.59 1.40 -1.58
C ASP A 300 1.24 0.57 -0.45
N TRP A 301 2.54 0.75 -0.24
CA TRP A 301 3.30 0.02 0.79
C TRP A 301 2.91 0.40 2.22
N GLN A 302 2.49 1.65 2.45
CA GLN A 302 2.01 2.09 3.75
C GLN A 302 0.75 1.31 4.14
N THR A 303 -0.22 1.24 3.23
CA THR A 303 -1.47 0.49 3.41
C THR A 303 -1.18 -1.00 3.59
N PHE A 304 -0.31 -1.57 2.76
CA PHE A 304 0.08 -2.99 2.88
C PHE A 304 0.59 -3.33 4.28
N GLN A 305 1.52 -2.52 4.80
CA GLN A 305 2.11 -2.73 6.12
C GLN A 305 1.12 -2.46 7.25
N ALA A 306 0.29 -1.43 7.12
CA ALA A 306 -0.72 -1.11 8.11
C ALA A 306 -1.74 -2.24 8.27
N VAL A 307 -2.22 -2.82 7.16
CA VAL A 307 -3.14 -3.97 7.19
C VAL A 307 -2.48 -5.19 7.81
N ARG A 308 -1.24 -5.53 7.40
CA ARG A 308 -0.48 -6.63 8.01
C ARG A 308 -0.36 -6.44 9.52
N MET A 309 0.05 -5.25 9.95
CA MET A 309 0.19 -4.93 11.38
C MET A 309 -1.15 -4.98 12.12
N ALA A 310 -2.24 -4.49 11.53
CA ALA A 310 -3.57 -4.57 12.13
C ALA A 310 -4.00 -6.02 12.36
N ARG A 311 -3.85 -6.88 11.35
CA ARG A 311 -4.11 -8.33 11.46
C ARG A 311 -3.26 -8.94 12.57
N GLU A 312 -1.95 -8.69 12.52
CA GLU A 312 -1.02 -9.22 13.51
C GLU A 312 -1.35 -8.78 14.94
N ILE A 313 -1.95 -7.61 15.19
CA ILE A 313 -2.33 -7.14 16.55
C ILE A 313 -3.72 -7.64 16.96
N ILE A 314 -4.69 -7.66 16.05
CA ILE A 314 -6.07 -8.08 16.33
C ILE A 314 -6.11 -9.54 16.77
N PHE A 315 -5.38 -10.43 16.08
CA PHE A 315 -5.39 -11.87 16.35
C PHE A 315 -4.35 -12.29 17.41
N GLN A 316 -3.84 -11.35 18.21
CA GLN A 316 -3.01 -11.71 19.35
C GLN A 316 -3.86 -12.11 20.54
N SER A 317 -3.51 -13.23 21.18
CA SER A 317 -4.04 -13.59 22.50
C SER A 317 -2.89 -13.86 23.47
N GLY A 318 -3.00 -13.32 24.70
CA GLY A 318 -1.89 -13.17 25.63
C GLY A 318 -1.27 -14.47 26.17
N HIS A 319 -1.96 -15.61 26.10
CA HIS A 319 -1.50 -16.88 26.69
C HIS A 319 -1.09 -17.94 25.65
N GLU A 320 -1.80 -18.04 24.53
CA GLU A 320 -1.50 -18.92 23.39
C GLU A 320 -1.73 -18.16 22.08
N GLU A 321 -0.92 -18.44 21.05
CA GLU A 321 -1.04 -17.76 19.75
C GLU A 321 -2.35 -18.18 19.07
N ALA A 322 -3.43 -17.45 19.36
CA ALA A 322 -4.71 -17.56 18.65
C ALA A 322 -4.59 -16.93 17.25
N SER A 323 -3.77 -17.51 16.39
CA SER A 323 -3.59 -16.99 15.04
C SER A 323 -4.83 -17.25 14.19
N GLU A 324 -5.14 -16.29 13.34
CA GLU A 324 -6.06 -16.46 12.23
C GLU A 324 -5.64 -17.62 11.32
N GLY A 325 -6.63 -18.30 10.74
CA GLY A 325 -6.40 -19.30 9.72
C GLY A 325 -5.74 -18.68 8.48
N ILE A 326 -4.73 -19.36 7.94
CA ILE A 326 -4.06 -18.92 6.70
C ILE A 326 -4.99 -19.01 5.48
N ASP A 327 -6.06 -19.80 5.58
CA ASP A 327 -7.14 -19.92 4.62
C ASP A 327 -7.98 -18.64 4.51
N GLU A 328 -8.17 -17.91 5.61
CA GLU A 328 -8.94 -16.65 5.67
C GLU A 328 -8.05 -15.41 5.48
N TYR A 329 -6.75 -15.59 5.24
CA TYR A 329 -5.75 -14.53 5.19
C TYR A 329 -6.13 -13.37 4.26
N VAL A 330 -6.59 -13.71 3.05
CA VAL A 330 -6.87 -12.73 2.00
C VAL A 330 -8.12 -11.94 2.36
N GLU A 331 -9.16 -12.63 2.79
CA GLU A 331 -10.45 -12.10 3.20
C GLU A 331 -10.29 -11.14 4.38
N LEU A 332 -9.57 -11.54 5.42
CA LEU A 332 -9.32 -10.70 6.60
C LEU A 332 -8.45 -9.49 6.26
N SER A 333 -7.45 -9.66 5.40
CA SER A 333 -6.61 -8.55 4.96
C SER A 333 -7.43 -7.55 4.12
N ARG A 334 -8.33 -8.02 3.25
CA ARG A 334 -9.22 -7.14 2.47
C ARG A 334 -10.25 -6.43 3.36
N ALA A 335 -10.81 -7.12 4.36
CA ALA A 335 -11.70 -6.51 5.34
C ALA A 335 -10.99 -5.36 6.10
N LEU A 336 -9.75 -5.58 6.54
CA LEU A 336 -8.94 -4.52 7.17
C LEU A 336 -8.57 -3.41 6.21
N MET A 337 -8.33 -3.73 4.94
CA MET A 337 -8.06 -2.73 3.92
C MET A 337 -9.24 -1.79 3.75
N VAL A 338 -10.47 -2.30 3.64
CA VAL A 338 -11.71 -1.50 3.59
C VAL A 338 -11.75 -0.49 4.75
N LEU A 339 -11.47 -0.94 5.98
CA LEU A 339 -11.49 -0.10 7.18
C LEU A 339 -10.39 0.95 7.21
N LEU A 340 -9.19 0.63 6.72
CA LEU A 340 -8.01 1.49 6.77
C LEU A 340 -7.86 2.42 5.55
N THR A 341 -8.73 2.30 4.55
CA THR A 341 -8.75 3.14 3.35
C THR A 341 -10.05 3.92 3.18
N LEU A 342 -10.84 4.13 4.25
CA LEU A 342 -12.10 4.87 4.16
C LEU A 342 -11.91 6.33 3.75
N ASP A 343 -10.73 6.91 4.05
CA ASP A 343 -10.35 8.27 3.66
C ASP A 343 -10.31 8.48 2.15
N ILE A 344 -9.81 7.48 1.41
CA ILE A 344 -9.73 7.48 -0.05
C ILE A 344 -10.95 6.81 -0.72
N SER A 345 -11.80 6.14 0.06
CA SER A 345 -13.00 5.48 -0.45
C SER A 345 -14.18 6.45 -0.63
N THR A 346 -15.13 6.03 -1.48
CA THR A 346 -16.45 6.65 -1.62
C THR A 346 -17.50 6.07 -0.67
N LEU A 347 -17.14 5.08 0.17
CA LEU A 347 -18.06 4.32 1.03
C LEU A 347 -18.67 5.15 2.17
N THR A 348 -17.98 6.21 2.60
CA THR A 348 -18.47 7.12 3.64
C THR A 348 -18.20 8.57 3.26
N THR A 349 -19.12 9.45 3.60
CA THR A 349 -18.96 10.92 3.44
C THR A 349 -18.59 11.60 4.76
N GLN A 350 -18.58 10.86 5.89
CA GLN A 350 -18.32 11.43 7.21
C GLN A 350 -16.84 11.81 7.38
N PRO A 351 -16.50 13.11 7.55
CA PRO A 351 -15.12 13.58 7.57
C PRO A 351 -14.33 13.04 8.77
N ASP A 352 -14.99 12.83 9.91
CA ASP A 352 -14.35 12.31 11.11
C ASP A 352 -13.92 10.84 10.97
N VAL A 353 -14.76 10.00 10.35
CA VAL A 353 -14.45 8.58 10.08
C VAL A 353 -13.30 8.49 9.08
N LYS A 354 -13.33 9.28 8.00
CA LYS A 354 -12.22 9.37 7.04
C LYS A 354 -10.90 9.74 7.74
N ARG A 355 -10.92 10.80 8.54
CA ARG A 355 -9.74 11.25 9.30
C ARG A 355 -9.24 10.15 10.24
N LYS A 356 -10.13 9.42 10.91
CA LYS A 356 -9.71 8.32 11.80
C LYS A 356 -9.15 7.11 11.07
N SER A 357 -9.74 6.72 9.94
CA SER A 357 -9.18 5.70 9.07
C SER A 357 -7.74 6.01 8.69
N GLN A 358 -7.48 7.25 8.27
CA GLN A 358 -6.13 7.71 7.92
C GLN A 358 -5.18 7.70 9.13
N GLN A 359 -5.63 8.15 10.31
CA GLN A 359 -4.81 8.16 11.53
C GLN A 359 -4.44 6.74 11.99
N ALA A 360 -5.40 5.81 11.98
CA ALA A 360 -5.17 4.41 12.29
C ALA A 360 -4.18 3.77 11.31
N ARG A 361 -4.37 3.98 9.99
CA ARG A 361 -3.44 3.49 8.95
C ARG A 361 -2.01 3.98 9.21
N ARG A 362 -1.84 5.29 9.46
CA ARG A 362 -0.52 5.90 9.73
C ARG A 362 0.11 5.37 11.01
N ALA A 363 -0.64 5.23 12.10
CA ALA A 363 -0.13 4.72 13.37
C ALA A 363 0.31 3.25 13.28
N LEU A 364 -0.45 2.41 12.58
CA LEU A 364 -0.11 1.01 12.32
C LEU A 364 1.15 0.89 11.45
N PHE A 365 1.25 1.68 10.40
CA PHE A 365 2.46 1.75 9.56
C PHE A 365 3.69 2.22 10.35
N ALA A 366 3.55 3.27 11.18
CA ALA A 366 4.64 3.76 12.00
C ALA A 366 5.12 2.68 12.98
N LEU A 367 4.21 1.97 13.64
CA LEU A 367 4.56 0.82 14.49
C LEU A 367 5.34 -0.25 13.71
N SER A 368 4.85 -0.66 12.54
CA SER A 368 5.56 -1.61 11.66
C SER A 368 6.99 -1.14 11.35
N SER A 369 7.14 0.14 10.98
CA SER A 369 8.43 0.76 10.68
C SER A 369 9.38 0.74 11.89
N LEU A 370 8.88 1.07 13.09
CA LEU A 370 9.67 1.06 14.32
C LEU A 370 10.09 -0.36 14.74
N LEU A 371 9.25 -1.36 14.52
CA LEU A 371 9.57 -2.77 14.75
C LEU A 371 10.76 -3.22 13.89
N HIS A 372 10.78 -2.86 12.60
CA HIS A 372 11.94 -3.11 11.74
C HIS A 372 13.19 -2.30 12.12
N LEU A 373 13.03 -1.03 12.51
CA LEU A 373 14.16 -0.22 12.98
C LEU A 373 14.81 -0.87 14.22
N ALA A 374 13.98 -1.32 15.16
CA ALA A 374 14.41 -1.97 16.39
C ALA A 374 14.80 -3.45 16.22
N ASP A 375 14.51 -4.08 15.07
CA ASP A 375 14.72 -5.52 14.82
C ASP A 375 13.99 -6.38 15.89
N ILE A 376 12.68 -6.15 15.99
CA ILE A 376 11.74 -6.80 16.91
C ILE A 376 10.51 -7.18 16.08
N ASP A 377 10.00 -8.41 16.24
CA ASP A 377 8.67 -8.76 15.70
C ASP A 377 7.57 -8.49 16.73
N ASN A 378 6.36 -8.27 16.22
CA ASN A 378 5.20 -7.91 17.02
C ASN A 378 4.84 -9.00 18.05
N ALA A 379 4.95 -10.29 17.68
CA ALA A 379 4.69 -11.40 18.60
C ALA A 379 5.65 -11.42 19.80
N THR A 380 6.93 -11.12 19.58
CA THR A 380 7.92 -10.98 20.65
C THR A 380 7.61 -9.76 21.51
N LEU A 381 7.26 -8.63 20.89
CA LEU A 381 6.87 -7.42 21.62
C LEU A 381 5.67 -7.72 22.54
N SER A 382 4.65 -8.40 22.05
CA SER A 382 3.43 -8.72 22.82
C SER A 382 3.67 -9.66 24.00
N ARG A 383 4.56 -10.65 23.84
CA ARG A 383 4.91 -11.56 24.94
C ARG A 383 5.70 -10.87 26.05
N VAL A 384 6.55 -9.90 25.68
CA VAL A 384 7.32 -9.11 26.64
C VAL A 384 6.50 -7.97 27.24
N ALA A 385 5.54 -7.43 26.49
CA ALA A 385 4.76 -6.24 26.84
C ALA A 385 3.46 -6.53 27.63
N ARG A 386 3.38 -7.62 28.40
CA ARG A 386 2.12 -8.01 29.06
C ARG A 386 1.80 -7.09 30.26
N PRO A 387 0.53 -6.70 30.46
CA PRO A 387 0.11 -5.96 31.65
C PRO A 387 0.46 -6.79 32.90
N SER A 388 1.29 -6.25 33.81
CA SER A 388 1.97 -6.89 34.97
C SER A 388 3.45 -7.29 34.78
N THR A 389 4.02 -7.15 33.59
CA THR A 389 5.44 -7.51 33.36
C THR A 389 6.36 -6.37 33.77
N THR A 390 7.12 -6.56 34.86
CA THR A 390 8.22 -5.66 35.20
C THR A 390 9.37 -5.77 34.20
N ALA A 391 10.19 -4.72 34.07
CA ALA A 391 11.39 -4.76 33.22
C ALA A 391 12.34 -5.92 33.59
N GLN A 392 12.35 -6.36 34.85
CA GLN A 392 13.13 -7.50 35.33
C GLN A 392 12.50 -8.85 34.96
N SER A 393 11.18 -9.00 35.12
CA SER A 393 10.47 -10.24 34.75
C SER A 393 10.42 -10.47 33.24
N ALA A 394 10.44 -9.38 32.45
CA ALA A 394 10.59 -9.40 31.00
C ALA A 394 11.88 -10.11 30.51
N LEU A 395 12.97 -10.04 31.28
CA LEU A 395 14.23 -10.72 30.96
C LEU A 395 14.33 -12.10 31.63
N THR A 396 14.09 -12.15 32.93
CA THR A 396 14.36 -13.35 33.74
C THR A 396 13.50 -14.55 33.34
N THR A 397 12.24 -14.32 32.97
CA THR A 397 11.31 -15.39 32.58
C THR A 397 11.78 -16.13 31.31
N PRO A 398 11.94 -15.46 30.14
CA PRO A 398 12.40 -16.15 28.93
C PRO A 398 13.83 -16.68 29.07
N LEU A 399 14.71 -15.96 29.78
CA LEU A 399 16.10 -16.39 29.98
C LEU A 399 16.18 -17.69 30.79
N THR A 400 15.45 -17.79 31.90
CA THR A 400 15.39 -19.02 32.71
C THR A 400 14.81 -20.17 31.89
N SER A 401 13.74 -19.91 31.14
CA SER A 401 13.13 -20.88 30.22
C SER A 401 14.09 -21.39 29.14
N LEU A 402 14.98 -20.51 28.65
CA LEU A 402 16.00 -20.85 27.67
C LEU A 402 17.13 -21.67 28.31
N LEU A 403 17.61 -21.27 29.49
CA LEU A 403 18.69 -21.96 30.21
C LEU A 403 18.30 -23.38 30.62
N ILE A 404 17.07 -23.59 31.09
CA ILE A 404 16.55 -24.94 31.43
C ILE A 404 16.53 -25.85 30.20
N ARG A 405 16.24 -25.31 29.01
CA ARG A 405 16.15 -26.09 27.76
C ARG A 405 17.47 -26.17 27.00
N LEU A 406 18.47 -25.38 27.36
CA LEU A 406 19.77 -25.32 26.69
C LEU A 406 20.45 -26.69 26.54
N PRO A 407 20.47 -27.57 27.58
CA PRO A 407 21.09 -28.89 27.47
C PRO A 407 20.43 -29.79 26.41
N LEU A 408 19.13 -29.60 26.16
CA LEU A 408 18.41 -30.30 25.09
C LEU A 408 18.66 -29.62 23.73
N TYR A 409 18.62 -28.29 23.70
CA TYR A 409 18.68 -27.49 22.48
C TYR A 409 20.05 -27.50 21.81
N ILE A 410 21.16 -27.40 22.55
CA ILE A 410 22.51 -27.36 21.98
C ILE A 410 22.83 -28.60 21.10
N PRO A 411 22.73 -29.85 21.61
CA PRO A 411 23.14 -31.01 20.82
C PRO A 411 22.24 -31.25 19.60
N ILE A 412 20.98 -30.78 19.64
CA ILE A 412 20.04 -30.89 18.52
C ILE A 412 20.32 -29.80 17.49
N PHE A 413 20.30 -28.53 17.92
CA PHE A 413 20.23 -27.39 17.02
C PHE A 413 21.59 -26.90 16.53
N THR A 414 22.68 -27.08 17.27
CA THR A 414 24.00 -26.67 16.79
C THR A 414 24.39 -27.40 15.49
N PRO A 415 24.26 -28.74 15.37
CA PRO A 415 24.59 -29.43 14.13
C PRO A 415 23.53 -29.27 13.02
N THR A 416 22.27 -28.98 13.37
CA THR A 416 21.17 -28.87 12.40
C THR A 416 20.88 -27.42 12.00
N LEU A 417 20.57 -26.52 12.94
CA LEU A 417 20.13 -25.16 12.62
C LEU A 417 21.22 -24.29 12.02
N LEU A 418 22.45 -24.40 12.52
CA LEU A 418 23.54 -23.52 12.08
C LEU A 418 23.83 -23.71 10.57
N PRO A 419 23.98 -24.94 10.04
CA PRO A 419 24.09 -25.14 8.60
C PRO A 419 22.80 -24.90 7.83
N THR A 420 21.60 -25.17 8.38
CA THR A 420 20.39 -25.21 7.54
C THR A 420 19.54 -23.94 7.58
N TYR A 421 19.74 -23.04 8.56
CA TYR A 421 19.01 -21.77 8.67
C TYR A 421 19.93 -20.55 8.62
N ILE A 422 21.03 -20.58 9.38
CA ILE A 422 21.91 -19.39 9.50
C ILE A 422 22.78 -19.22 8.25
N VAL A 423 23.43 -20.29 7.78
CA VAL A 423 24.28 -20.24 6.58
C VAL A 423 23.47 -19.86 5.31
N PRO A 424 22.32 -20.48 5.00
CA PRO A 424 21.51 -20.11 3.84
C PRO A 424 21.02 -18.67 3.90
N ASN A 425 20.66 -18.17 5.09
CA ASN A 425 20.27 -16.77 5.24
C ASN A 425 21.44 -15.81 4.91
N TYR A 426 22.65 -16.14 5.36
CA TYR A 426 23.86 -15.37 5.00
C TYR A 426 24.16 -15.44 3.50
N LEU A 427 24.15 -16.63 2.90
CA LEU A 427 24.40 -16.83 1.48
C LEU A 427 23.35 -16.14 0.59
N ALA A 428 22.09 -16.15 0.99
CA ALA A 428 21.02 -15.45 0.28
C ALA A 428 21.25 -13.94 0.23
N HIS A 429 21.69 -13.33 1.34
CA HIS A 429 22.06 -11.92 1.35
C HIS A 429 23.36 -11.64 0.57
N HIS A 430 24.23 -12.62 0.37
CA HIS A 430 25.42 -12.43 -0.47
C HIS A 430 25.09 -12.50 -1.96
N PHE A 431 24.36 -13.54 -2.39
CA PHE A 431 24.10 -13.83 -3.81
C PHE A 431 22.85 -13.15 -4.38
N ALA A 432 21.81 -12.94 -3.57
CA ALA A 432 20.50 -12.45 -4.01
C ALA A 432 20.07 -11.14 -3.34
N ALA A 433 20.98 -10.39 -2.68
CA ALA A 433 20.63 -9.09 -2.10
C ALA A 433 20.15 -8.04 -3.12
N ARG A 434 20.38 -8.25 -4.43
CA ARG A 434 19.92 -7.34 -5.50
C ARG A 434 18.58 -7.75 -6.10
N GLU A 435 18.09 -8.97 -5.84
CA GLU A 435 16.85 -9.51 -6.38
C GLU A 435 16.04 -10.09 -5.22
N GLU A 436 15.14 -9.27 -4.67
CA GLU A 436 14.37 -9.66 -3.49
C GLU A 436 13.51 -10.91 -3.72
N GLU A 437 12.93 -11.03 -4.91
CA GLU A 437 12.09 -12.16 -5.36
C GLU A 437 12.85 -13.49 -5.36
N SER A 438 14.18 -13.44 -5.33
CA SER A 438 15.08 -14.59 -5.31
C SER A 438 15.60 -14.93 -3.91
N LEU A 439 15.41 -14.06 -2.89
CA LEU A 439 15.98 -14.26 -1.55
C LEU A 439 15.50 -15.56 -0.89
N SER A 440 14.19 -15.80 -0.91
CA SER A 440 13.54 -16.99 -0.36
C SER A 440 13.92 -18.26 -1.14
N SER A 441 14.03 -18.15 -2.47
CA SER A 441 14.44 -19.21 -3.39
C SER A 441 15.85 -19.65 -3.09
N VAL A 442 16.78 -18.71 -2.91
CA VAL A 442 18.17 -19.00 -2.55
C VAL A 442 18.26 -19.59 -1.15
N LYS A 443 17.53 -19.03 -0.18
CA LYS A 443 17.42 -19.60 1.18
C LYS A 443 16.97 -21.06 1.13
N THR A 444 15.87 -21.34 0.45
CA THR A 444 15.29 -22.69 0.33
C THR A 444 16.23 -23.66 -0.35
N LEU A 445 16.89 -23.24 -1.45
CA LEU A 445 17.81 -24.08 -2.20
C LEU A 445 19.05 -24.47 -1.37
N PHE A 446 19.70 -23.49 -0.73
CA PHE A 446 20.86 -23.77 0.13
C PHE A 446 20.47 -24.54 1.39
N SER A 447 19.33 -24.22 2.00
CA SER A 447 18.80 -25.01 3.12
C SER A 447 18.57 -26.46 2.71
N PHE A 448 17.90 -26.71 1.58
CA PHE A 448 17.67 -28.06 1.08
C PHE A 448 18.98 -28.81 0.83
N PHE A 449 19.96 -28.17 0.18
CA PHE A 449 21.27 -28.77 -0.08
C PHE A 449 22.00 -29.14 1.21
N LEU A 450 22.11 -28.22 2.16
CA LEU A 450 22.82 -28.42 3.41
C LEU A 450 22.12 -29.45 4.31
N THR A 451 20.79 -29.40 4.38
CA THR A 451 19.98 -30.41 5.10
C THR A 451 20.15 -31.79 4.48
N SER A 452 20.10 -31.90 3.15
CA SER A 452 20.28 -33.17 2.44
C SER A 452 21.67 -33.76 2.67
N MET A 453 22.71 -32.93 2.65
CA MET A 453 24.08 -33.35 2.95
C MET A 453 24.22 -33.84 4.39
N LEU A 454 23.65 -33.11 5.36
CA LEU A 454 23.66 -33.48 6.77
C LEU A 454 22.94 -34.81 7.01
N TYR A 455 21.72 -34.96 6.49
CA TYR A 455 20.91 -36.17 6.68
C TYR A 455 21.51 -37.37 5.97
N SER A 456 22.05 -37.20 4.76
CA SER A 456 22.77 -38.27 4.06
C SER A 456 23.99 -38.73 4.84
N THR A 457 24.75 -37.78 5.41
CA THR A 457 25.92 -38.10 6.26
C THR A 457 25.49 -38.88 7.51
N LEU A 458 24.38 -38.50 8.14
CA LEU A 458 23.85 -39.21 9.31
C LEU A 458 23.43 -40.64 8.97
N VAL A 459 22.73 -40.85 7.85
CA VAL A 459 22.36 -42.20 7.37
C VAL A 459 23.60 -43.03 7.06
N VAL A 460 24.57 -42.47 6.32
CA VAL A 460 25.82 -43.16 5.98
C VAL A 460 26.62 -43.51 7.25
N LYS A 461 26.70 -42.62 8.24
CA LYS A 461 27.38 -42.89 9.51
C LYS A 461 26.67 -43.97 10.32
N THR A 462 25.34 -43.97 10.32
CA THR A 462 24.55 -45.05 10.95
C THR A 462 24.78 -46.38 10.25
N LEU A 463 24.84 -46.38 8.91
CA LEU A 463 25.20 -47.57 8.13
C LEU A 463 26.62 -48.05 8.42
N GLN A 464 27.61 -47.15 8.49
CA GLN A 464 28.99 -47.51 8.85
C GLN A 464 29.04 -48.16 10.24
N TRP A 465 28.32 -47.61 11.22
CA TRP A 465 28.26 -48.15 12.58
C TRP A 465 27.57 -49.52 12.64
N THR A 466 26.52 -49.71 11.83
CA THR A 466 25.76 -50.98 11.73
C THR A 466 26.30 -51.94 10.68
N ARG A 467 27.53 -51.70 10.19
CA ARG A 467 28.21 -52.51 9.16
C ARG A 467 27.38 -52.74 7.89
N TRP A 468 26.74 -51.68 7.41
CA TRP A 468 25.96 -51.65 6.16
C TRP A 468 24.78 -52.63 6.14
N SER A 469 24.19 -52.91 7.30
CA SER A 469 23.04 -53.82 7.39
C SER A 469 21.72 -53.14 6.99
N PRO A 470 20.75 -53.88 6.38
CA PRO A 470 19.43 -53.33 6.07
C PRO A 470 18.66 -52.76 7.28
N PRO A 471 18.69 -53.39 8.48
CA PRO A 471 18.12 -52.77 9.68
C PRO A 471 18.80 -51.45 10.05
N GLY A 472 20.11 -51.34 9.80
CA GLY A 472 20.86 -50.10 9.98
C GLY A 472 20.39 -48.95 9.09
N LEU A 473 19.98 -49.24 7.85
CA LEU A 473 19.35 -48.25 6.97
C LEU A 473 18.03 -47.75 7.55
N LEU A 474 17.16 -48.66 8.01
CA LEU A 474 15.87 -48.30 8.62
C LEU A 474 16.07 -47.45 9.88
N VAL A 475 17.02 -47.80 10.74
CA VAL A 475 17.38 -47.02 11.92
C VAL A 475 17.91 -45.63 11.53
N GLY A 476 18.75 -45.55 10.51
CA GLY A 476 19.27 -44.28 10.00
C GLY A 476 18.17 -43.38 9.44
N MET A 477 17.26 -43.92 8.63
CA MET A 477 16.11 -43.18 8.09
C MET A 477 15.14 -42.74 9.19
N ALA A 478 14.83 -43.63 10.15
CA ALA A 478 13.99 -43.31 11.30
C ALA A 478 14.62 -42.22 12.18
N GLY A 479 15.95 -42.28 12.38
CA GLY A 479 16.70 -41.28 13.12
C GLY A 479 16.69 -39.91 12.43
N VAL A 480 16.86 -39.86 11.11
CA VAL A 480 16.72 -38.62 10.33
C VAL A 480 15.29 -38.08 10.40
N TRP A 481 14.28 -38.94 10.22
CA TRP A 481 12.88 -38.54 10.31
C TRP A 481 12.53 -37.97 11.69
N TRP A 482 12.96 -38.66 12.75
CA TRP A 482 12.78 -38.20 14.13
C TRP A 482 13.50 -36.86 14.39
N LEU A 483 14.76 -36.73 13.94
CA LEU A 483 15.50 -35.47 14.06
C LEU A 483 14.85 -34.33 13.27
N HIS A 484 14.31 -34.62 12.09
CA HIS A 484 13.58 -33.64 11.28
C HIS A 484 12.31 -33.16 11.99
N ASP A 485 11.50 -34.09 12.50
CA ASP A 485 10.27 -33.76 13.23
C ASP A 485 10.57 -33.00 14.53
N LEU A 486 11.60 -33.41 15.26
CA LEU A 486 12.07 -32.74 16.47
C LEU A 486 12.53 -31.30 16.20
N ASN A 487 13.31 -31.09 15.13
CA ASN A 487 13.72 -29.74 14.72
C ASN A 487 12.48 -28.88 14.40
N ARG A 488 11.54 -29.40 13.62
CA ARG A 488 10.31 -28.69 13.24
C ARG A 488 9.46 -28.33 14.46
N ALA A 489 9.34 -29.24 15.43
CA ALA A 489 8.54 -29.04 16.63
C ALA A 489 9.16 -28.04 17.63
N CYS A 490 10.49 -27.98 17.72
CA CYS A 490 11.17 -27.17 18.74
C CYS A 490 11.70 -25.81 18.24
N VAL A 491 11.99 -25.66 16.93
CA VAL A 491 12.72 -24.49 16.41
C VAL A 491 12.01 -23.16 16.67
N ASP A 492 10.70 -23.09 16.44
CA ASP A 492 9.95 -21.84 16.59
C ASP A 492 9.93 -21.38 18.05
N ARG A 493 9.78 -22.33 18.99
CA ARG A 493 9.81 -22.03 20.43
C ARG A 493 11.20 -21.64 20.90
N ALA A 494 12.24 -22.35 20.47
CA ALA A 494 13.62 -22.05 20.82
C ALA A 494 14.01 -20.65 20.33
N TRP A 495 13.71 -20.35 19.07
CA TRP A 495 13.99 -19.04 18.48
C TRP A 495 13.16 -17.94 19.12
N GLY A 496 11.88 -18.19 19.42
CA GLY A 496 11.01 -17.27 20.16
C GLY A 496 11.60 -16.86 21.51
N LEU A 497 12.08 -17.83 22.31
CA LEU A 497 12.73 -17.55 23.60
C LEU A 497 14.00 -16.71 23.46
N VAL A 498 14.81 -16.95 22.43
CA VAL A 498 16.01 -16.14 22.14
C VAL A 498 15.61 -14.69 21.83
N LYS A 499 14.54 -14.48 21.03
CA LYS A 499 14.04 -13.14 20.73
C LYS A 499 13.47 -12.45 21.97
N GLU A 500 12.67 -13.15 22.76
CA GLU A 500 12.10 -12.66 24.02
C GLU A 500 13.20 -12.24 25.00
N ALA A 501 14.20 -13.10 25.25
CA ALA A 501 15.31 -12.79 26.15
C ALA A 501 16.13 -11.57 25.66
N ARG A 502 16.36 -11.47 24.34
CA ARG A 502 17.05 -10.34 23.71
C ARG A 502 16.27 -9.04 23.85
N LEU A 503 14.94 -9.07 23.69
CA LEU A 503 14.10 -7.90 23.90
C LEU A 503 14.01 -7.54 25.38
N GLY A 504 13.78 -8.53 26.26
CA GLY A 504 13.75 -8.36 27.71
C GLY A 504 15.03 -7.70 28.23
N TRP A 505 16.19 -8.10 27.71
CA TRP A 505 17.47 -7.46 28.05
C TRP A 505 17.52 -5.99 27.61
N ARG A 506 16.99 -5.64 26.44
CA ARG A 506 16.92 -4.25 25.96
C ARG A 506 15.99 -3.41 26.82
N VAL A 507 14.82 -3.94 27.19
CA VAL A 507 13.84 -3.28 28.07
C VAL A 507 14.43 -3.05 29.46
N TRP A 508 15.03 -4.09 30.05
CA TRP A 508 15.71 -4.02 31.35
C TRP A 508 16.82 -2.97 31.35
N ARG A 509 17.72 -3.02 30.36
CA ARG A 509 18.83 -2.06 30.23
C ARG A 509 18.35 -0.62 30.01
N ALA A 510 17.25 -0.44 29.29
CA ALA A 510 16.68 0.87 29.02
C ALA A 510 15.92 1.47 30.21
N GLY A 511 15.64 0.69 31.26
CA GLY A 511 14.87 1.13 32.41
C GLY A 511 13.45 1.59 32.05
N VAL A 512 12.83 0.97 31.04
CA VAL A 512 11.50 1.35 30.55
C VAL A 512 10.44 0.50 31.23
N GLY A 513 9.51 1.13 31.94
CA GLY A 513 8.31 0.48 32.44
C GLY A 513 7.42 0.05 31.28
N VAL A 514 7.09 -1.24 31.22
CA VAL A 514 6.29 -1.86 30.16
C VAL A 514 4.86 -1.30 30.11
N ASP A 515 4.33 -0.85 31.25
CA ASP A 515 2.94 -0.41 31.42
C ASP A 515 2.75 1.13 31.30
N THR A 516 3.82 1.93 31.18
CA THR A 516 3.77 3.37 31.48
C THR A 516 4.09 4.31 30.32
N VAL A 517 4.14 3.83 29.08
CA VAL A 517 4.50 4.71 27.96
C VAL A 517 3.26 5.31 27.31
N ALA A 518 2.65 6.27 28.02
CA ALA A 518 1.70 7.19 27.40
C ALA A 518 2.35 7.84 26.16
N PRO A 519 1.57 8.15 25.11
CA PRO A 519 2.06 8.99 24.02
C PRO A 519 2.71 10.22 24.63
N LEU A 520 3.78 10.75 24.01
CA LEU A 520 4.11 12.15 24.32
C LEU A 520 2.80 12.89 24.08
N ARG A 521 2.29 13.63 25.08
CA ARG A 521 1.29 14.65 24.77
C ARG A 521 1.95 15.38 23.62
N GLY A 522 1.35 15.29 22.43
CA GLY A 522 1.83 16.10 21.31
C GLY A 522 2.04 17.46 21.93
N GLN A 523 3.18 18.11 21.64
CA GLN A 523 3.23 19.56 21.84
C GLN A 523 1.85 20.00 21.40
N LYS A 524 1.05 20.53 22.35
CA LYS A 524 -0.27 21.08 22.04
C LYS A 524 -0.02 21.70 20.69
N ARG A 525 -0.72 21.25 19.64
CA ARG A 525 -0.75 22.00 18.39
C ARG A 525 -0.88 23.41 18.93
N GLU A 526 0.19 24.22 18.87
CA GLU A 526 0.02 25.65 19.04
C GLU A 526 -1.02 25.86 17.97
N ALA A 527 -2.26 26.10 18.42
CA ALA A 527 -3.42 26.08 17.55
C ALA A 527 -2.96 26.92 16.36
N ARG A 528 -2.72 26.28 15.19
CA ARG A 528 -1.86 26.83 14.11
C ARG A 528 -2.21 28.29 14.10
N LYS A 529 -1.31 29.18 14.58
CA LYS A 529 -1.66 30.61 14.68
C LYS A 529 -2.08 30.94 13.26
N GLY A 530 -3.36 31.21 13.03
CA GLY A 530 -3.83 31.49 11.68
C GLY A 530 -2.99 32.63 11.15
N LYS A 531 -2.70 32.64 9.84
CA LYS A 531 -1.85 33.70 9.29
C LYS A 531 -2.49 35.07 9.60
N SER A 532 -1.65 36.06 9.84
CA SER A 532 -2.08 37.43 10.11
C SER A 532 -1.88 38.23 8.83
N LEU A 533 -2.94 38.86 8.31
CA LEU A 533 -2.87 39.76 7.17
C LEU A 533 -3.33 41.17 7.57
N PHE A 534 -2.76 42.17 6.92
CA PHE A 534 -3.19 43.56 7.02
C PHE A 534 -3.99 43.92 5.78
N PHE A 535 -5.25 44.30 5.97
CA PHE A 535 -6.11 44.77 4.89
C PHE A 535 -6.19 46.29 4.88
N TYR A 536 -6.10 46.84 3.67
CA TYR A 536 -6.38 48.23 3.33
C TYR A 536 -7.43 48.23 2.19
N GLY A 537 -7.93 49.40 1.78
CA GLY A 537 -8.90 49.45 0.68
C GLY A 537 -10.24 48.78 1.00
N THR A 538 -10.76 47.98 0.08
CA THR A 538 -12.10 47.36 0.12
C THR A 538 -12.22 46.26 1.18
N LEU A 539 -11.18 45.45 1.39
CA LEU A 539 -11.18 44.32 2.34
C LEU A 539 -11.24 44.74 3.82
N VAL A 540 -11.07 46.02 4.13
CA VAL A 540 -11.32 46.59 5.47
C VAL A 540 -12.79 46.42 5.86
N HIS A 541 -13.70 46.37 4.87
CA HIS A 541 -15.14 46.28 5.08
C HIS A 541 -15.53 44.86 5.55
N PRO A 542 -16.22 44.72 6.71
CA PRO A 542 -16.51 43.40 7.29
C PRO A 542 -17.39 42.51 6.41
N LYS A 543 -18.39 43.09 5.71
CA LYS A 543 -19.22 42.37 4.73
C LYS A 543 -18.46 41.94 3.46
N ILE A 544 -17.53 42.74 2.94
CA ILE A 544 -16.72 42.38 1.77
C ILE A 544 -15.77 41.24 2.15
N LEU A 545 -15.07 41.36 3.29
CA LEU A 545 -14.22 40.29 3.81
C LEU A 545 -15.02 38.98 3.97
N ALA A 546 -16.21 39.04 4.58
CA ALA A 546 -17.09 37.86 4.72
C ALA A 546 -17.54 37.29 3.37
N ARG A 547 -17.87 38.17 2.41
CA ARG A 547 -18.27 37.77 1.05
C ARG A 547 -17.12 37.16 0.26
N VAL A 548 -15.87 37.52 0.54
CA VAL A 548 -14.64 36.98 -0.09
C VAL A 548 -14.17 35.69 0.58
N ILE A 549 -14.30 35.51 1.89
CA ILE A 549 -13.94 34.24 2.55
C ILE A 549 -15.08 33.21 2.55
N GLY A 550 -16.32 33.63 2.32
CA GLY A 550 -17.49 32.75 2.21
C GLY A 550 -18.06 32.29 3.55
N ASN A 551 -17.71 32.98 4.63
CA ASN A 551 -18.22 32.80 5.99
C ASN A 551 -18.25 34.16 6.71
N ASP A 552 -18.89 34.24 7.87
CA ASP A 552 -19.04 35.50 8.63
C ASP A 552 -17.74 35.95 9.34
N GLY A 553 -16.70 35.13 9.32
CA GLY A 553 -15.41 35.40 9.96
C GLY A 553 -15.48 35.37 11.49
N ALA A 554 -16.37 34.57 12.09
CA ALA A 554 -16.43 34.39 13.55
C ALA A 554 -15.14 33.84 14.18
N HIS A 555 -14.30 33.17 13.39
CA HIS A 555 -12.97 32.67 13.80
C HIS A 555 -11.84 33.68 13.65
N LEU A 556 -12.09 34.84 13.04
CA LEU A 556 -11.09 35.87 12.80
C LEU A 556 -11.08 36.88 13.94
N GLU A 557 -9.90 37.36 14.33
CA GLU A 557 -9.74 38.47 15.27
C GLU A 557 -9.28 39.69 14.48
N VAL A 558 -10.10 40.75 14.46
CA VAL A 558 -9.83 41.96 13.67
C VAL A 558 -9.60 43.16 14.58
N GLN A 559 -8.53 43.90 14.32
CA GLN A 559 -8.14 45.09 15.06
C GLN A 559 -7.66 46.18 14.10
N ASN A 560 -7.99 47.45 14.35
CA ASN A 560 -7.45 48.54 13.52
C ASN A 560 -5.94 48.68 13.74
N GLY A 561 -5.21 49.08 12.71
CA GLY A 561 -3.77 49.24 12.78
C GLY A 561 -3.22 50.14 11.67
N VAL A 562 -1.92 50.37 11.75
CA VAL A 562 -1.17 51.24 10.85
C VAL A 562 0.02 50.48 10.29
N LEU A 563 0.19 50.57 8.97
CA LEU A 563 1.42 50.16 8.27
C LEU A 563 2.26 51.40 7.99
N ASP A 564 3.46 51.46 8.59
CA ASP A 564 4.44 52.53 8.33
C ASP A 564 5.28 52.23 7.07
N GLY A 565 5.79 53.27 6.41
CA GLY A 565 6.61 53.19 5.21
C GLY A 565 5.86 52.82 3.93
N ALA A 566 4.58 53.17 3.81
CA ALA A 566 3.76 52.85 2.64
C ALA A 566 2.80 53.99 2.25
N ARG A 567 2.39 54.03 0.97
CA ARG A 567 1.37 54.93 0.43
C ARG A 567 0.41 54.18 -0.49
N LEU A 568 -0.84 54.64 -0.54
CA LEU A 568 -1.87 54.16 -1.46
C LEU A 568 -2.01 55.12 -2.63
N HIS A 569 -1.95 54.59 -3.85
CA HIS A 569 -2.13 55.33 -5.09
C HIS A 569 -3.42 54.87 -5.80
N HIS A 570 -4.07 55.78 -6.53
CA HIS A 570 -5.18 55.41 -7.41
C HIS A 570 -4.67 54.55 -8.57
N VAL A 571 -5.37 53.45 -8.87
CA VAL A 571 -5.18 52.67 -10.10
C VAL A 571 -5.99 53.33 -11.21
N LYS A 572 -5.40 53.51 -12.40
CA LYS A 572 -6.04 54.23 -13.51
C LYS A 572 -7.34 53.55 -13.94
N GLY A 573 -8.45 54.27 -13.82
CA GLY A 573 -9.77 53.80 -14.25
C GLY A 573 -10.49 52.87 -13.26
N GLU A 574 -9.90 52.61 -12.09
CA GLU A 574 -10.41 51.66 -11.10
C GLU A 574 -10.67 52.34 -9.76
N GLU A 575 -11.60 51.78 -8.96
CA GLU A 575 -12.01 52.35 -7.68
C GLU A 575 -11.10 51.91 -6.50
N TYR A 576 -10.30 50.85 -6.68
CA TYR A 576 -9.45 50.26 -5.67
C TYR A 576 -7.99 50.79 -5.68
N PRO A 577 -7.28 50.76 -4.53
CA PRO A 577 -5.93 51.32 -4.43
C PRO A 577 -4.80 50.33 -4.71
N GLY A 578 -3.69 50.83 -5.24
CA GLY A 578 -2.40 50.13 -5.27
C GLY A 578 -1.49 50.55 -4.11
N LEU A 579 -0.98 49.61 -3.32
CA LEU A 579 -0.03 49.88 -2.24
C LEU A 579 1.41 49.87 -2.74
N VAL A 580 2.16 50.93 -2.44
CA VAL A 580 3.59 51.06 -2.77
C VAL A 580 4.37 51.44 -1.52
N HIS A 581 5.48 50.73 -1.26
CA HIS A 581 6.39 51.07 -0.17
C HIS A 581 7.16 52.35 -0.48
N VAL A 582 7.12 53.29 0.47
CA VAL A 582 7.79 54.58 0.40
C VAL A 582 8.30 54.91 1.81
N GLU A 583 9.62 54.89 2.01
CA GLU A 583 10.22 55.18 3.31
C GLU A 583 9.76 56.54 3.85
N SER A 584 9.46 56.60 5.14
CA SER A 584 9.11 57.82 5.85
C SER A 584 10.35 58.73 5.95
N ALA A 585 10.25 60.00 5.52
CA ALA A 585 11.33 60.98 5.61
C ALA A 585 11.14 61.88 6.84
N ALA A 586 12.22 62.50 7.34
CA ALA A 586 12.15 63.41 8.48
C ALA A 586 11.20 64.60 8.17
N GLY A 587 9.99 64.57 8.73
CA GLY A 587 8.93 65.58 8.55
C GLY A 587 7.74 65.16 7.68
N SER A 588 7.71 63.96 7.09
CA SER A 588 6.55 63.41 6.37
C SER A 588 6.40 61.92 6.67
N ILE A 589 5.40 61.57 7.49
CA ILE A 589 5.08 60.18 7.84
C ILE A 589 4.26 59.55 6.71
N ASN A 590 4.76 58.44 6.16
CA ASN A 590 4.12 57.67 5.10
C ASN A 590 3.48 56.44 5.70
N ALA A 591 2.24 56.58 6.16
CA ALA A 591 1.56 55.51 6.87
C ALA A 591 0.16 55.24 6.30
N VAL A 592 -0.19 53.95 6.21
CA VAL A 592 -1.48 53.47 5.71
C VAL A 592 -2.31 52.95 6.87
N LYS A 593 -3.52 53.48 7.05
CA LYS A 593 -4.50 52.97 8.01
C LYS A 593 -5.27 51.78 7.42
N GLY A 594 -5.54 50.77 8.25
CA GLY A 594 -6.20 49.54 7.83
C GLY A 594 -6.58 48.66 9.02
N THR A 595 -6.86 47.39 8.75
CA THR A 595 -7.23 46.39 9.76
C THR A 595 -6.28 45.21 9.73
N LEU A 596 -5.73 44.89 10.89
CA LEU A 596 -4.98 43.67 11.15
C LEU A 596 -5.96 42.53 11.46
N VAL A 597 -5.93 41.50 10.64
CA VAL A 597 -6.79 40.31 10.75
C VAL A 597 -5.93 39.10 11.09
N ARG A 598 -6.22 38.48 12.23
CA ARG A 598 -5.54 37.28 12.72
C ARG A 598 -6.48 36.08 12.64
N GLY A 599 -5.92 34.88 12.45
CA GLY A 599 -6.71 33.66 12.44
C GLY A 599 -7.12 33.15 11.06
N LEU A 600 -6.55 33.69 9.97
CA LEU A 600 -6.90 33.26 8.60
C LEU A 600 -6.49 31.80 8.33
N THR A 601 -7.42 31.03 7.78
CA THR A 601 -7.18 29.63 7.39
C THR A 601 -6.61 29.54 5.97
N PRO A 602 -5.99 28.41 5.58
CA PRO A 602 -5.54 28.21 4.20
C PRO A 602 -6.66 28.29 3.15
N ALA A 603 -7.92 28.05 3.53
CA ALA A 603 -9.05 28.18 2.63
C ALA A 603 -9.44 29.66 2.43
N ASP A 604 -9.42 30.45 3.51
CA ASP A 604 -9.65 31.91 3.45
C ASP A 604 -8.59 32.57 2.55
N LEU A 605 -7.32 32.20 2.71
CA LEU A 605 -6.20 32.75 1.93
C LEU A 605 -6.32 32.48 0.43
N ARG A 606 -6.78 31.28 0.02
CA ARG A 606 -6.98 30.99 -1.42
C ARG A 606 -8.05 31.88 -2.03
N CYS A 607 -9.11 32.18 -1.28
CA CYS A 607 -10.17 33.05 -1.75
C CYS A 607 -9.69 34.50 -1.83
N LEU A 608 -8.89 34.96 -0.86
CA LEU A 608 -8.28 36.28 -0.84
C LEU A 608 -7.28 36.46 -2.00
N ASP A 609 -6.46 35.45 -2.28
CA ASP A 609 -5.52 35.49 -3.42
C ASP A 609 -6.24 35.53 -4.76
N ALA A 610 -7.35 34.80 -4.88
CA ALA A 610 -8.17 34.82 -6.08
C ALA A 610 -8.91 36.15 -6.28
N PHE A 611 -9.26 36.83 -5.18
CA PHE A 611 -9.93 38.13 -5.20
C PHE A 611 -8.97 39.26 -5.61
N GLU A 612 -7.75 39.27 -5.07
CA GLU A 612 -6.73 40.29 -5.38
C GLU A 612 -6.12 40.11 -6.78
N GLY A 613 -6.10 38.88 -7.31
CA GLY A 613 -5.64 38.61 -8.66
C GLY A 613 -4.10 38.61 -8.82
N ASP A 614 -3.63 38.71 -10.06
CA ASP A 614 -2.20 38.68 -10.40
C ASP A 614 -1.52 40.06 -10.34
N GLU A 615 -2.27 41.12 -10.05
CA GLU A 615 -1.75 42.49 -9.99
C GLU A 615 -1.08 42.83 -8.65
N TYR A 616 -1.32 42.01 -7.61
CA TYR A 616 -0.83 42.18 -6.25
C TYR A 616 0.02 40.99 -5.78
N GLU A 617 1.04 41.26 -4.96
CA GLU A 617 1.87 40.24 -4.30
C GLU A 617 1.77 40.37 -2.78
N ARG A 618 1.55 39.27 -2.05
CA ARG A 618 1.65 39.28 -0.58
C ARG A 618 3.09 39.42 -0.13
N ARG A 619 3.36 40.41 0.72
CA ARG A 619 4.68 40.64 1.32
C ARG A 619 4.61 40.70 2.84
N PRO A 620 5.60 40.16 3.56
CA PRO A 620 5.68 40.27 5.01
C PRO A 620 5.97 41.73 5.41
N VAL A 621 5.24 42.21 6.41
CA VAL A 621 5.34 43.56 6.97
C VAL A 621 5.12 43.55 8.48
N THR A 622 5.56 44.61 9.15
CA THR A 622 5.29 44.85 10.57
C THR A 622 4.20 45.90 10.74
N ILE A 623 3.15 45.58 11.46
CA ILE A 623 1.98 46.44 11.69
C ILE A 623 1.97 46.97 13.10
N ILE A 624 1.61 48.24 13.26
CA ILE A 624 1.39 48.88 14.56
C ILE A 624 -0.12 48.79 14.87
N PRO A 625 -0.56 47.88 15.76
CA PRO A 625 -1.97 47.80 16.16
C PRO A 625 -2.37 49.05 16.97
N ASP A 626 -3.58 49.55 16.79
CA ASP A 626 -4.08 50.68 17.59
C ASP A 626 -4.64 50.17 18.94
N PRO A 627 -4.04 50.54 20.09
CA PRO A 627 -4.52 50.08 21.39
C PRO A 627 -5.92 50.59 21.76
N SER A 628 -6.40 51.67 21.13
CA SER A 628 -7.77 52.16 21.32
C SER A 628 -8.83 51.39 20.54
N SER A 629 -8.43 50.53 19.61
CA SER A 629 -9.34 49.68 18.84
C SER A 629 -9.46 48.30 19.50
N PRO A 630 -10.67 47.85 19.88
CA PRO A 630 -10.85 46.51 20.41
C PRO A 630 -10.56 45.46 19.34
N ALA A 631 -9.92 44.36 19.72
CA ALA A 631 -9.79 43.19 18.88
C ALA A 631 -11.07 42.37 18.98
N GLU A 632 -11.86 42.32 17.90
CA GLU A 632 -13.18 41.69 17.89
C GLU A 632 -13.39 40.77 16.68
N PRO A 633 -14.31 39.78 16.77
CA PRO A 633 -14.65 38.93 15.64
C PRO A 633 -15.24 39.68 14.46
N ASN A 634 -14.95 39.22 13.23
CA ASN A 634 -15.54 39.86 12.04
C ASN A 634 -17.07 39.74 12.02
N SER A 635 -17.64 38.66 12.56
CA SER A 635 -19.09 38.49 12.70
C SER A 635 -19.72 39.56 13.61
N THR A 636 -19.02 39.96 14.67
CA THR A 636 -19.41 41.08 15.54
C THR A 636 -19.34 42.41 14.79
N ARG A 637 -18.30 42.63 13.96
CA ARG A 637 -18.20 43.81 13.09
C ARG A 637 -19.34 43.89 12.08
N ILE A 638 -19.80 42.76 11.53
CA ILE A 638 -20.97 42.71 10.63
C ILE A 638 -22.25 43.10 11.39
N ALA A 639 -22.44 42.57 12.61
CA ALA A 639 -23.61 42.89 13.44
C ALA A 639 -23.63 44.37 13.86
N ASN A 640 -22.47 44.95 14.18
CA ASN A 640 -22.32 46.35 14.55
C ASN A 640 -22.42 47.31 13.34
N ALA A 641 -22.10 46.86 12.13
CA ALA A 641 -22.18 47.64 10.90
C ALA A 641 -23.62 47.94 10.42
N GLY A 642 -24.66 47.44 11.10
CA GLY A 642 -26.06 47.71 10.77
C GLY A 642 -26.50 49.18 10.92
N THR A 643 -25.70 50.03 11.57
CA THR A 643 -26.04 51.46 11.81
C THR A 643 -24.89 52.45 11.62
N ALA A 644 -23.66 52.02 11.34
CA ALA A 644 -22.51 52.92 11.19
C ALA A 644 -22.05 53.03 9.72
N PRO A 645 -21.85 54.24 9.17
CA PRO A 645 -21.36 54.44 7.81
C PRO A 645 -19.88 54.00 7.66
N LEU A 646 -19.47 53.54 6.47
CA LEU A 646 -18.16 52.91 6.23
C LEU A 646 -16.95 53.75 6.68
N HIS A 647 -17.05 55.08 6.57
CA HIS A 647 -16.01 56.01 7.01
C HIS A 647 -15.78 55.98 8.53
N ALA A 648 -16.73 55.45 9.32
CA ALA A 648 -16.60 55.35 10.77
C ALA A 648 -15.61 54.26 11.21
N ILE A 649 -15.35 53.22 10.39
CA ILE A 649 -14.56 52.04 10.78
C ILE A 649 -13.11 52.40 11.15
N LEU A 650 -12.49 53.31 10.39
CA LEU A 650 -11.13 53.79 10.63
C LEU A 650 -11.08 55.26 11.10
N SER A 651 -12.23 55.84 11.48
CA SER A 651 -12.33 57.27 11.86
C SER A 651 -11.49 57.65 13.08
N GLY A 652 -11.23 56.69 13.99
CA GLY A 652 -10.36 56.88 15.16
C GLY A 652 -8.88 57.06 14.81
N LEU A 653 -8.43 56.59 13.63
CA LEU A 653 -7.06 56.76 13.13
C LEU A 653 -6.91 58.09 12.39
N THR A 654 -7.02 59.19 13.14
CA THR A 654 -6.73 60.54 12.64
C THR A 654 -5.24 60.71 12.34
N LYS A 655 -4.88 61.69 11.50
CA LYS A 655 -3.48 61.98 11.18
C LYS A 655 -2.60 62.15 12.43
N ALA A 656 -3.07 62.93 13.41
CA ALA A 656 -2.35 63.13 14.68
C ALA A 656 -2.19 61.83 15.49
N ARG A 657 -3.18 60.92 15.44
CA ARG A 657 -3.11 59.61 16.10
C ARG A 657 -2.12 58.68 15.41
N ILE A 658 -2.11 58.64 14.08
CA ILE A 658 -1.16 57.87 13.28
C ILE A 658 0.27 58.34 13.57
N GLU A 659 0.50 59.66 13.58
CA GLU A 659 1.82 60.22 13.89
C GLU A 659 2.27 59.86 15.32
N SER A 660 1.34 59.90 16.29
CA SER A 660 1.61 59.46 17.67
C SER A 660 1.90 57.96 17.76
N LEU A 661 1.20 57.10 17.01
CA LEU A 661 1.41 55.65 17.02
C LEU A 661 2.76 55.29 16.40
N CYS A 662 3.12 55.89 15.26
CA CYS A 662 4.41 55.68 14.63
C CYS A 662 5.59 56.20 15.49
N ALA A 663 5.40 57.31 16.21
CA ALA A 663 6.44 57.86 17.08
C ALA A 663 6.62 57.10 18.41
N ALA A 664 5.55 56.48 18.92
CA ALA A 664 5.55 55.77 20.21
C ALA A 664 5.85 54.27 20.09
N ALA A 665 5.69 53.66 18.91
CA ALA A 665 5.85 52.22 18.73
C ALA A 665 7.32 51.79 18.86
N SER A 666 7.60 50.90 19.82
CA SER A 666 8.85 50.14 19.88
C SER A 666 8.77 48.92 18.96
N GLU A 667 9.91 48.27 18.66
CA GLU A 667 9.92 47.02 17.88
C GLU A 667 9.11 45.90 18.56
N GLU A 668 8.90 45.95 19.88
CA GLU A 668 8.12 44.98 20.63
C GLU A 668 6.59 45.18 20.51
N ASP A 669 6.16 46.39 20.10
CA ASP A 669 4.74 46.73 19.90
C ASP A 669 4.25 46.39 18.49
N LYS A 670 5.16 46.06 17.57
CA LYS A 670 4.85 45.72 16.18
C LYS A 670 4.49 44.24 16.04
N VAL A 671 3.53 43.97 15.16
CA VAL A 671 3.02 42.61 14.90
C VAL A 671 3.35 42.21 13.47
N GLU A 672 3.97 41.06 13.28
CA GLU A 672 4.24 40.50 11.96
C GLU A 672 2.94 40.07 11.26
N ALA A 673 2.76 40.55 10.03
CA ALA A 673 1.63 40.21 9.17
C ALA A 673 2.06 40.21 7.69
N GLU A 674 1.20 39.72 6.80
CA GLU A 674 1.38 39.85 5.34
C GLU A 674 0.43 40.96 4.80
N VAL A 675 0.83 41.67 3.75
CA VAL A 675 0.00 42.69 3.07
C VAL A 675 0.09 42.52 1.56
N TYR A 676 -1.00 42.76 0.83
CA TYR A 676 -0.97 42.80 -0.62
C TYR A 676 -0.24 44.08 -1.09
N THR A 677 0.69 43.95 -2.03
CA THR A 677 1.51 45.05 -2.56
C THR A 677 1.37 45.09 -4.07
N TRP A 678 1.20 46.27 -4.65
CA TRP A 678 1.02 46.42 -6.10
C TRP A 678 2.29 46.05 -6.87
N THR A 679 2.18 45.17 -7.87
CA THR A 679 3.31 44.74 -8.71
C THR A 679 3.09 44.86 -10.22
N ALA A 680 1.87 45.16 -10.68
CA ALA A 680 1.50 45.23 -12.11
C ALA A 680 2.04 46.43 -12.91
N GLY A 681 3.08 47.12 -12.43
CA GLY A 681 3.71 48.26 -13.08
C GLY A 681 3.26 49.62 -12.54
N ARG A 682 4.20 50.58 -12.42
CA ARG A 682 3.91 51.95 -11.94
C ARG A 682 3.17 52.81 -12.97
N ASP A 683 3.22 52.43 -14.24
CA ASP A 683 2.54 53.09 -15.35
C ASP A 683 1.01 53.01 -15.27
N LYS A 684 0.48 52.02 -14.54
CA LYS A 684 -0.95 51.86 -14.23
C LYS A 684 -1.42 52.65 -13.01
N LEU A 685 -0.52 53.25 -12.24
CA LEU A 685 -0.85 54.07 -11.07
C LEU A 685 -0.93 55.56 -11.45
N GLU A 686 -1.82 56.29 -10.79
CA GLU A 686 -1.85 57.74 -10.81
C GLU A 686 -0.95 58.32 -9.71
N GLU A 687 -0.43 59.54 -9.94
CA GLU A 687 0.31 60.27 -8.89
C GLU A 687 -0.60 60.74 -7.74
N ARG A 688 -1.93 60.64 -7.93
CA ARG A 688 -2.94 60.98 -6.92
C ARG A 688 -2.97 59.94 -5.80
N ILE A 689 -2.92 60.43 -4.55
CA ILE A 689 -3.04 59.61 -3.34
C ILE A 689 -4.49 59.15 -3.18
N TRP A 690 -4.66 57.86 -2.90
CA TRP A 690 -5.97 57.27 -2.60
C TRP A 690 -6.25 57.35 -1.10
N GLU A 691 -7.42 57.87 -0.73
CA GLU A 691 -7.83 58.04 0.67
C GLU A 691 -9.07 57.20 0.98
N PHE A 692 -8.97 56.37 2.03
CA PHE A 692 -10.05 55.47 2.45
C PHE A 692 -11.35 56.20 2.78
N ASP A 693 -11.27 57.38 3.41
CA ASP A 693 -12.46 58.12 3.85
C ASP A 693 -13.27 58.64 2.65
N VAL A 694 -12.61 58.98 1.54
CA VAL A 694 -13.24 59.39 0.29
C VAL A 694 -13.96 58.20 -0.35
N PHE A 695 -13.25 57.07 -0.52
CA PHE A 695 -13.85 55.84 -1.03
C PHE A 695 -15.06 55.39 -0.22
N ALA A 696 -14.95 55.46 1.11
CA ALA A 696 -16.00 55.05 2.02
C ALA A 696 -17.27 55.91 1.95
N GLN A 697 -17.16 57.14 1.45
CA GLN A 697 -18.28 58.06 1.28
C GLN A 697 -18.90 58.01 -0.12
N THR A 698 -18.11 57.72 -1.16
CA THR A 698 -18.55 57.86 -2.56
C THR A 698 -18.78 56.54 -3.30
N HIS A 699 -18.03 55.48 -3.00
CA HIS A 699 -18.02 54.23 -3.80
C HIS A 699 -18.43 52.98 -3.01
N ALA A 700 -18.51 53.05 -1.69
CA ALA A 700 -18.88 51.92 -0.82
C ALA A 700 -20.18 51.20 -1.22
N ALA A 701 -21.16 51.93 -1.74
CA ALA A 701 -22.47 51.39 -2.15
C ALA A 701 -22.39 50.48 -3.37
N ASN A 702 -21.38 50.65 -4.24
CA ASN A 702 -21.19 49.83 -5.46
C ASN A 702 -20.71 48.41 -5.14
N TRP A 703 -20.24 48.19 -3.91
CA TRP A 703 -19.68 46.91 -3.44
C TRP A 703 -20.57 46.19 -2.42
N VAL A 704 -21.56 46.89 -1.84
CA VAL A 704 -22.43 46.39 -0.77
C VAL A 704 -23.86 46.95 -0.94
N GLY A 705 -24.79 46.15 -1.47
CA GLY A 705 -26.20 46.55 -1.65
C GLY A 705 -27.18 45.36 -1.76
N GLU A 706 -28.48 45.63 -1.58
CA GLU A 706 -29.60 44.69 -1.82
C GLU A 706 -30.12 44.74 -3.28
N GLY A 707 -29.48 45.53 -4.17
CA GLY A 707 -29.74 45.60 -5.62
C GLY A 707 -28.59 45.01 -6.47
N GLU A 708 -28.63 45.19 -7.80
CA GLU A 708 -27.54 44.75 -8.71
C GLU A 708 -26.20 45.36 -8.28
N VAL A 709 -25.26 44.51 -7.87
CA VAL A 709 -23.90 44.90 -7.47
C VAL A 709 -23.06 45.04 -8.74
N GLU A 710 -22.65 46.26 -9.10
CA GLU A 710 -21.91 46.52 -10.35
C GLU A 710 -20.59 45.71 -10.48
N HIS A 711 -19.97 45.35 -9.35
CA HIS A 711 -18.73 44.54 -9.29
C HIS A 711 -18.95 43.03 -9.08
N GLU A 712 -20.13 42.48 -9.39
CA GLU A 712 -20.42 41.05 -9.18
C GLU A 712 -19.45 40.11 -9.92
N HIS A 713 -18.87 40.57 -11.04
CA HIS A 713 -17.89 39.82 -11.82
C HIS A 713 -16.58 39.49 -11.06
N GLU A 714 -16.16 40.32 -10.11
CA GLU A 714 -14.96 40.06 -9.29
C GLU A 714 -15.22 38.94 -8.26
N TYR A 715 -16.43 38.88 -7.72
CA TYR A 715 -16.83 37.81 -6.80
C TYR A 715 -17.03 36.46 -7.50
N GLN A 716 -17.32 36.45 -8.81
CA GLN A 716 -17.48 35.21 -9.58
C GLN A 716 -16.19 34.37 -9.62
N VAL A 717 -15.01 35.00 -9.58
CA VAL A 717 -13.73 34.29 -9.54
C VAL A 717 -13.59 33.54 -8.22
N VAL A 718 -13.93 34.19 -7.10
CA VAL A 718 -13.92 33.60 -5.77
C VAL A 718 -14.96 32.48 -5.64
N ASP A 719 -16.15 32.65 -6.21
CA ASP A 719 -17.20 31.63 -6.19
C ASP A 719 -16.83 30.39 -7.02
N ARG A 720 -16.08 30.56 -8.12
CA ARG A 720 -15.49 29.45 -8.89
C ARG A 720 -14.40 28.71 -8.11
N VAL A 721 -13.58 29.44 -7.35
CA VAL A 721 -12.55 28.84 -6.46
C VAL A 721 -13.18 28.04 -5.32
N ARG A 722 -14.35 28.44 -4.82
CA ARG A 722 -15.09 27.69 -3.79
C ARG A 722 -15.79 26.44 -4.33
N SER A 723 -16.14 26.41 -5.61
CA SER A 723 -16.89 25.31 -6.25
C SER A 723 -15.98 24.25 -6.89
N ASP A 724 -14.67 24.28 -6.62
CA ASP A 724 -13.68 23.25 -6.99
C ASP A 724 -13.49 23.00 -8.51
N GLN A 725 -13.89 23.92 -9.40
CA GLN A 725 -13.73 23.76 -10.86
C GLN A 725 -12.46 24.38 -11.48
N LEU A 726 -11.56 24.98 -10.69
CA LEU A 726 -10.24 25.42 -11.17
C LEU A 726 -9.16 25.09 -10.15
N THR A 727 -8.26 24.18 -10.51
CA THR A 727 -6.87 24.21 -10.05
C THR A 727 -6.19 25.41 -10.71
N SER A 728 -6.48 26.63 -10.24
CA SER A 728 -5.62 27.77 -10.54
C SER A 728 -4.35 27.60 -9.71
N THR A 729 -3.24 27.36 -10.41
CA THR A 729 -1.89 27.42 -9.85
C THR A 729 -1.70 28.79 -9.19
N PRO A 730 -1.40 28.89 -7.89
CA PRO A 730 -1.05 30.17 -7.28
C PRO A 730 0.35 30.55 -7.79
N THR A 731 0.42 31.46 -8.76
CA THR A 731 1.70 31.95 -9.32
C THR A 731 2.31 33.08 -8.47
N LEU A 732 1.87 33.27 -7.23
CA LEU A 732 2.35 34.35 -6.35
C LEU A 732 2.71 33.82 -4.95
N THR A 733 3.86 33.15 -4.87
CA THR A 733 4.64 33.09 -3.63
C THR A 733 6.13 33.25 -3.97
N SER A 734 6.75 34.28 -3.40
CA SER A 734 8.20 34.28 -3.19
C SER A 734 8.51 33.18 -2.16
N SER A 735 8.99 32.04 -2.67
CA SER A 735 9.73 30.98 -1.98
C SER A 735 9.43 30.75 -0.48
N THR A 736 8.47 29.87 -0.17
CA THR A 736 8.67 28.68 0.70
C THR A 736 7.47 27.75 0.78
N ASP A 737 6.26 28.18 0.38
CA ASP A 737 5.06 27.34 0.41
C ASP A 737 4.48 27.16 -1.00
N ALA A 738 5.13 26.32 -1.80
CA ALA A 738 4.49 25.73 -2.98
C ALA A 738 3.28 24.86 -2.54
N PRO A 739 2.25 24.64 -3.38
CA PRO A 739 1.25 23.62 -3.09
C PRO A 739 1.98 22.33 -2.77
N SER A 740 1.81 21.81 -1.55
CA SER A 740 2.52 20.63 -1.06
C SER A 740 2.36 19.54 -2.09
N THR A 741 3.44 19.15 -2.75
CA THR A 741 3.38 17.96 -3.60
C THR A 741 2.90 16.79 -2.72
N PRO A 742 2.28 15.75 -3.27
CA PRO A 742 1.93 14.56 -2.48
C PRO A 742 3.11 14.05 -1.64
N ALA A 743 4.34 14.20 -2.15
CA ALA A 743 5.57 13.90 -1.44
C ALA A 743 5.84 14.82 -0.24
N ASP A 744 5.57 16.13 -0.36
CA ASP A 744 5.74 17.09 0.75
C ASP A 744 4.70 16.84 1.85
N ALA A 745 3.45 16.56 1.49
CA ALA A 745 2.41 16.20 2.44
C ALA A 745 2.73 14.86 3.14
N GLU A 746 3.31 13.90 2.40
CA GLU A 746 3.78 12.63 2.96
C GLU A 746 4.92 12.85 3.95
N GLN A 747 5.87 13.72 3.60
CA GLN A 747 6.98 14.08 4.45
C GLN A 747 6.53 14.80 5.73
N GLU A 748 5.60 15.76 5.61
CA GLU A 748 5.09 16.55 6.74
C GLU A 748 4.42 15.65 7.78
N TRP A 749 3.56 14.71 7.38
CA TRP A 749 2.90 13.84 8.36
C TRP A 749 3.88 12.86 9.00
N ILE A 750 4.87 12.33 8.27
CA ILE A 750 5.88 11.41 8.85
C ILE A 750 6.66 12.13 9.94
N GLU A 751 7.12 13.36 9.66
CA GLU A 751 7.86 14.17 10.62
C GLU A 751 6.99 14.56 11.81
N SER A 752 5.75 15.00 11.55
CA SER A 752 4.77 15.29 12.60
C SER A 752 4.51 14.07 13.48
N HIS A 753 4.26 12.90 12.89
CA HIS A 753 3.97 11.69 13.66
C HIS A 753 5.19 11.19 14.43
N ALA A 754 6.39 11.21 13.83
CA ALA A 754 7.63 10.83 14.52
C ALA A 754 7.87 11.69 15.77
N SER A 755 7.54 12.99 15.73
CA SER A 755 7.66 13.89 16.88
C SER A 755 6.75 13.51 18.05
N THR A 756 5.62 12.83 17.79
CA THR A 756 4.73 12.30 18.86
C THR A 756 5.29 11.04 19.54
N LEU A 757 6.24 10.35 18.89
CA LEU A 757 6.84 9.12 19.38
C LEU A 757 8.16 9.39 20.13
N VAL A 758 8.99 10.28 19.58
CA VAL A 758 10.35 10.57 20.07
C VAL A 758 10.66 12.06 19.96
N GLU A 759 11.32 12.61 20.99
CA GLU A 759 11.87 13.96 20.97
C GLU A 759 12.88 14.16 19.83
N GLN A 760 13.00 15.40 19.35
CA GLN A 760 13.94 15.76 18.29
C GLN A 760 15.37 15.32 18.65
N GLY A 761 16.05 14.70 17.68
CA GLY A 761 17.40 14.16 17.86
C GLY A 761 17.72 12.98 16.93
N PRO A 762 18.83 12.25 17.19
CA PRO A 762 19.29 11.18 16.29
C PRO A 762 18.31 10.04 16.11
N VAL A 763 17.59 9.64 17.17
CA VAL A 763 16.58 8.58 17.11
C VAL A 763 15.35 9.03 16.32
N HIS A 764 14.91 10.28 16.50
CA HIS A 764 13.82 10.87 15.71
C HIS A 764 14.17 10.88 14.22
N GLN A 765 15.37 11.34 13.85
CA GLN A 765 15.84 11.31 12.46
C GLN A 765 15.87 9.90 11.88
N ALA A 766 16.29 8.90 12.67
CA ALA A 766 16.28 7.50 12.25
C ALA A 766 14.87 6.94 12.05
N VAL A 767 13.89 7.32 12.90
CA VAL A 767 12.48 6.96 12.73
C VAL A 767 11.94 7.55 11.43
N VAL A 768 12.12 8.85 11.21
CA VAL A 768 11.70 9.54 9.99
C VAL A 768 12.32 8.87 8.75
N GLN A 769 13.62 8.59 8.78
CA GLN A 769 14.33 7.96 7.67
C GLN A 769 13.77 6.57 7.32
N VAL A 770 13.45 5.75 8.33
CA VAL A 770 12.88 4.42 8.10
C VAL A 770 11.45 4.52 7.58
N CYS A 771 10.62 5.39 8.14
CA CYS A 771 9.26 5.60 7.64
C CYS A 771 9.27 6.07 6.17
N LYS A 772 10.13 7.03 5.81
CA LYS A 772 10.30 7.47 4.41
C LYS A 772 10.78 6.35 3.48
N THR A 773 11.69 5.49 3.96
CA THR A 773 12.19 4.37 3.17
C THR A 773 11.09 3.33 2.95
N LEU A 774 10.38 2.94 4.01
CA LEU A 774 9.37 1.89 3.97
C LEU A 774 8.02 2.34 3.40
N SER A 775 7.80 3.64 3.16
CA SER A 775 6.59 4.08 2.45
C SER A 775 6.69 3.82 0.94
N THR A 776 7.91 3.68 0.40
CA THR A 776 8.16 3.40 -1.01
C THR A 776 8.76 2.02 -1.26
N GLN A 777 9.12 1.29 -0.19
CA GLN A 777 9.79 0.00 -0.26
C GLN A 777 9.07 -1.07 0.57
N PRO A 778 9.23 -2.36 0.22
CA PRO A 778 8.77 -3.48 1.03
C PRO A 778 9.31 -3.45 2.47
N SER A 779 8.50 -3.96 3.40
CA SER A 779 8.82 -4.06 4.83
C SER A 779 9.84 -5.16 5.15
N ILE A 780 11.06 -5.00 4.64
CA ILE A 780 12.13 -5.99 4.77
C ILE A 780 13.35 -5.35 5.40
N GLN A 781 13.98 -6.09 6.32
CA GLN A 781 15.14 -5.62 7.07
C GLN A 781 16.26 -5.09 6.18
N PHE A 782 16.42 -5.65 4.97
CA PHE A 782 17.37 -5.20 3.96
C PHE A 782 17.24 -3.72 3.61
N TYR A 783 16.01 -3.22 3.37
CA TYR A 783 15.79 -1.82 3.01
C TYR A 783 16.07 -0.88 4.17
N VAL A 784 15.70 -1.30 5.38
CA VAL A 784 16.06 -0.58 6.61
C VAL A 784 17.57 -0.51 6.76
N ASP A 785 18.29 -1.61 6.55
CA ASP A 785 19.75 -1.63 6.65
C ASP A 785 20.40 -0.76 5.57
N LYS A 786 19.85 -0.77 4.34
CA LYS A 786 20.30 0.05 3.22
C LYS A 786 20.07 1.54 3.47
N ALA A 787 18.98 1.92 4.14
CA ALA A 787 18.66 3.31 4.47
C ALA A 787 19.74 4.01 5.30
N PHE A 788 20.57 3.24 6.03
CA PHE A 788 21.67 3.76 6.85
C PHE A 788 23.07 3.53 6.25
N LYS A 789 23.19 2.90 5.07
CA LYS A 789 24.50 2.70 4.41
C LYS A 789 24.91 3.96 3.65
N GLY A 790 25.97 4.62 4.10
CA GLY A 790 26.55 5.80 3.44
C GLY A 790 25.76 7.12 3.61
N GLY A 791 24.73 7.12 4.47
CA GLY A 791 23.88 8.28 4.73
C GLY A 791 24.37 9.19 5.86
N LYS A 792 23.81 10.42 5.93
CA LYS A 792 24.05 11.38 7.02
C LYS A 792 23.45 10.94 8.36
N VAL A 793 22.34 10.18 8.32
CA VAL A 793 21.65 9.67 9.52
C VAL A 793 22.28 8.34 9.96
N LYS A 794 22.64 8.23 11.24
CA LYS A 794 23.18 6.99 11.82
C LYS A 794 22.08 6.14 12.44
N ARG A 795 22.15 4.82 12.25
CA ARG A 795 21.22 3.90 12.91
C ARG A 795 21.44 3.88 14.42
N PRO A 796 20.40 4.09 15.25
CA PRO A 796 20.51 3.99 16.70
C PRO A 796 20.84 2.56 17.14
N ARG A 797 21.43 2.44 18.33
CA ARG A 797 21.65 1.12 18.95
C ARG A 797 20.30 0.48 19.23
N LYS A 798 20.15 -0.82 18.96
CA LYS A 798 18.89 -1.54 19.17
C LYS A 798 18.38 -1.53 20.62
N GLY A 799 19.26 -1.28 21.60
CA GLY A 799 18.93 -1.12 23.02
C GLY A 799 18.93 0.33 23.50
N ASP A 800 18.87 1.32 22.61
CA ASP A 800 18.72 2.73 22.97
C ASP A 800 17.38 2.95 23.68
N ALA A 801 17.40 3.58 24.85
CA ALA A 801 16.20 3.78 25.67
C ALA A 801 15.14 4.63 24.96
N ARG A 802 15.53 5.61 24.13
CA ARG A 802 14.59 6.44 23.37
C ARG A 802 13.88 5.61 22.30
N LEU A 803 14.62 4.73 21.60
CA LEU A 803 14.06 3.82 20.60
C LEU A 803 13.11 2.80 21.22
N VAL A 804 13.52 2.19 22.34
CA VAL A 804 12.67 1.22 23.05
C VAL A 804 11.37 1.89 23.50
N ARG A 805 11.42 3.08 24.12
CA ARG A 805 10.20 3.84 24.48
C ARG A 805 9.34 4.18 23.26
N ALA A 806 9.96 4.55 22.14
CA ALA A 806 9.24 4.84 20.90
C ALA A 806 8.40 3.66 20.41
N VAL A 807 8.94 2.43 20.46
CA VAL A 807 8.24 1.21 20.06
C VAL A 807 7.00 0.99 20.93
N PHE A 808 7.12 1.12 22.26
CA PHE A 808 5.97 0.99 23.17
C PHE A 808 4.92 2.10 22.94
N ARG A 809 5.34 3.34 22.70
CA ARG A 809 4.41 4.44 22.33
C ARG A 809 3.68 4.17 21.04
N ALA A 810 4.40 3.75 20.00
CA ALA A 810 3.81 3.44 18.70
C ALA A 810 2.79 2.30 18.82
N ARG A 811 3.09 1.29 19.66
CA ARG A 811 2.14 0.20 19.96
C ARG A 811 0.88 0.72 20.63
N ALA A 812 1.03 1.54 21.67
CA ALA A 812 -0.11 2.12 22.39
C ALA A 812 -0.96 3.02 21.48
N ALA A 813 -0.31 3.88 20.69
CA ALA A 813 -0.98 4.75 19.73
C ALA A 813 -1.74 3.94 18.66
N ALA A 814 -1.09 2.96 18.02
CA ALA A 814 -1.73 2.12 17.00
C ALA A 814 -2.95 1.37 17.56
N ARG A 815 -2.87 0.84 18.79
CA ARG A 815 -4.01 0.20 19.44
C ARG A 815 -5.15 1.17 19.72
N ALA A 816 -4.85 2.34 20.29
CA ALA A 816 -5.87 3.34 20.60
C ALA A 816 -6.58 3.86 19.33
N GLU A 817 -5.81 4.10 18.27
CA GLU A 817 -6.33 4.57 16.98
C GLU A 817 -7.23 3.52 16.31
N LEU A 818 -6.83 2.25 16.32
CA LEU A 818 -7.61 1.16 15.74
C LEU A 818 -8.90 0.91 16.53
N GLU A 819 -8.84 0.92 17.85
CA GLU A 819 -10.01 0.75 18.71
C GLU A 819 -11.04 1.87 18.50
N LEU A 820 -10.58 3.12 18.41
CA LEU A 820 -11.47 4.26 18.16
C LEU A 820 -12.07 4.19 16.74
N LEU A 821 -11.32 3.76 15.73
CA LEU A 821 -11.85 3.51 14.40
C LEU A 821 -12.98 2.47 14.42
N MET A 822 -12.77 1.33 15.10
CA MET A 822 -13.80 0.26 15.20
C MET A 822 -15.10 0.77 15.82
N ARG A 823 -15.02 1.63 16.85
CA ARG A 823 -16.20 2.25 17.48
C ARG A 823 -16.91 3.23 16.55
N MET A 824 -16.16 4.05 15.81
CA MET A 824 -16.74 5.06 14.90
C MET A 824 -17.41 4.43 13.68
N VAL A 825 -16.80 3.36 13.15
CA VAL A 825 -17.31 2.62 12.00
C VAL A 825 -18.68 1.98 12.28
N GLU A 826 -18.91 1.51 13.50
CA GLU A 826 -20.20 0.98 13.92
C GLU A 826 -21.33 2.01 13.82
N ALA A 827 -21.05 3.24 14.25
CA ALA A 827 -22.00 4.35 14.17
C ALA A 827 -22.29 4.81 12.73
N ALA A 828 -21.39 4.53 11.78
CA ALA A 828 -21.52 5.00 10.40
C ALA A 828 -22.52 4.20 9.54
N GLN A 829 -22.97 3.01 10.00
CA GLN A 829 -23.97 2.16 9.34
C GLN A 829 -23.74 1.86 7.83
N VAL A 830 -22.49 1.80 7.39
CA VAL A 830 -22.14 1.43 6.01
C VAL A 830 -22.09 -0.09 5.86
N GLU A 831 -22.83 -0.66 4.90
CA GLU A 831 -23.01 -2.11 4.77
C GLU A 831 -21.70 -2.88 4.56
N GLU A 832 -20.87 -2.52 3.58
CA GLU A 832 -19.61 -3.24 3.34
C GLU A 832 -18.66 -3.15 4.54
N VAL A 833 -18.73 -2.06 5.28
CA VAL A 833 -17.92 -1.82 6.47
C VAL A 833 -18.42 -2.71 7.62
N GLN A 834 -19.73 -2.87 7.81
CA GLN A 834 -20.29 -3.81 8.79
C GLN A 834 -19.95 -5.26 8.44
N GLN A 835 -20.02 -5.63 7.16
CA GLN A 835 -19.59 -6.95 6.69
C GLN A 835 -18.12 -7.20 7.01
N ALA A 836 -17.24 -6.22 6.77
CA ALA A 836 -15.82 -6.31 7.09
C ALA A 836 -15.58 -6.51 8.61
N VAL A 837 -16.28 -5.77 9.47
CA VAL A 837 -16.20 -5.94 10.93
C VAL A 837 -16.72 -7.32 11.35
N GLY A 838 -17.86 -7.77 10.81
CA GLY A 838 -18.44 -9.07 11.11
C GLY A 838 -17.53 -10.24 10.75
N LEU A 839 -16.82 -10.16 9.61
CA LEU A 839 -15.82 -11.15 9.21
C LEU A 839 -14.66 -11.23 10.23
N LEU A 840 -14.14 -10.08 10.67
CA LEU A 840 -13.04 -10.02 11.63
C LEU A 840 -13.45 -10.56 13.01
N VAL A 841 -14.63 -10.18 13.51
CA VAL A 841 -15.17 -10.68 14.78
C VAL A 841 -15.39 -12.19 14.72
N GLY A 842 -15.98 -12.70 13.64
CA GLY A 842 -16.23 -14.12 13.43
C GLY A 842 -14.93 -14.94 13.40
N ALA A 843 -13.94 -14.48 12.65
CA ALA A 843 -12.62 -15.12 12.58
C ALA A 843 -11.92 -15.11 13.94
N LYS A 844 -11.97 -13.98 14.66
CA LYS A 844 -11.34 -13.87 15.97
C LYS A 844 -11.98 -14.80 17.00
N LYS A 845 -13.31 -14.92 16.99
CA LYS A 845 -14.05 -15.87 17.84
C LYS A 845 -13.64 -17.32 17.56
N ARG A 846 -13.45 -17.70 16.28
CA ARG A 846 -12.93 -19.03 15.89
C ARG A 846 -11.50 -19.25 16.39
N ALA A 847 -10.61 -18.28 16.19
CA ALA A 847 -9.22 -18.36 16.62
C ALA A 847 -9.11 -18.55 18.14
N LEU A 848 -9.87 -17.78 18.92
CA LEU A 848 -9.90 -17.92 20.40
C LEU A 848 -10.50 -19.25 20.85
N ALA A 849 -11.56 -19.73 20.20
CA ALA A 849 -12.14 -21.03 20.51
C ALA A 849 -11.13 -22.17 20.31
N GLY A 850 -10.25 -22.07 19.31
CA GLY A 850 -9.18 -23.03 19.06
C GLY A 850 -8.15 -23.16 20.19
N VAL A 851 -7.98 -22.11 20.99
CA VAL A 851 -7.08 -22.08 22.18
C VAL A 851 -7.87 -22.09 23.51
N GLY A 852 -9.17 -22.41 23.47
CA GLY A 852 -10.02 -22.45 24.67
C GLY A 852 -10.29 -21.09 25.34
N ALA A 853 -10.07 -19.98 24.65
CA ALA A 853 -10.29 -18.63 25.15
C ALA A 853 -11.65 -18.04 24.73
N ARG A 854 -12.16 -17.07 25.49
CA ARG A 854 -13.41 -16.34 25.19
C ARG A 854 -13.13 -14.90 24.77
N MET A 855 -14.03 -14.31 23.97
CA MET A 855 -14.01 -12.90 23.53
C MET A 855 -14.34 -11.94 24.69
N THR A 856 -13.49 -11.87 25.71
CA THR A 856 -13.69 -10.99 26.88
C THR A 856 -12.40 -10.27 27.26
N GLY A 857 -12.50 -9.02 27.72
CA GLY A 857 -11.34 -8.23 28.15
C GLY A 857 -10.32 -8.03 27.03
N GLU A 858 -9.02 -8.23 27.31
CA GLU A 858 -7.95 -8.06 26.33
C GLU A 858 -8.06 -9.00 25.13
N ALA A 859 -8.68 -10.18 25.31
CA ALA A 859 -8.95 -11.11 24.22
C ALA A 859 -10.05 -10.61 23.28
N GLY A 860 -10.99 -9.76 23.72
CA GLY A 860 -12.04 -9.19 22.88
C GLY A 860 -11.61 -7.98 22.03
N TRP A 861 -10.54 -7.28 22.44
CA TRP A 861 -10.01 -6.09 21.76
C TRP A 861 -9.71 -6.34 20.27
N PRO A 862 -9.97 -5.42 19.32
CA PRO A 862 -10.44 -4.05 19.48
C PRO A 862 -11.97 -3.90 19.46
N PHE A 863 -12.72 -5.01 19.49
CA PHE A 863 -14.16 -5.00 19.31
C PHE A 863 -14.89 -4.70 20.63
N ASN A 864 -16.00 -3.96 20.56
CA ASN A 864 -16.87 -3.76 21.71
C ASN A 864 -17.88 -4.92 21.86
N GLN A 865 -18.64 -4.90 22.95
CA GLN A 865 -19.58 -5.98 23.25
C GLN A 865 -20.74 -6.06 22.24
N GLU A 866 -21.23 -4.92 21.74
CA GLU A 866 -22.30 -4.84 20.74
C GLU A 866 -21.89 -5.53 19.43
N GLN A 867 -20.68 -5.27 18.93
CA GLN A 867 -20.10 -5.95 17.77
C GLN A 867 -19.95 -7.46 17.98
N VAL A 868 -19.57 -7.87 19.19
CA VAL A 868 -19.39 -9.29 19.54
C VAL A 868 -20.73 -10.02 19.59
N ASP A 869 -21.76 -9.38 20.14
CA ASP A 869 -23.09 -9.95 20.31
C ASP A 869 -23.91 -9.93 19.01
N GLY A 870 -23.74 -8.91 18.17
CA GLY A 870 -24.41 -8.78 16.87
C GLY A 870 -24.08 -9.90 15.88
N VAL A 871 -22.91 -10.54 16.01
CA VAL A 871 -22.49 -11.70 15.18
C VAL A 871 -23.08 -13.02 15.71
N GLY A 872 -23.86 -12.98 16.80
CA GLY A 872 -24.38 -14.14 17.54
C GLY A 872 -25.36 -15.08 16.81
N GLY A 873 -25.85 -14.76 15.61
CA GLY A 873 -26.91 -15.54 14.95
C GLY A 873 -26.69 -16.00 13.49
N GLY A 874 -25.81 -15.37 12.70
CA GLY A 874 -25.84 -15.51 11.23
C GLY A 874 -24.69 -16.27 10.57
N ALA A 875 -23.52 -16.34 11.19
CA ALA A 875 -22.27 -16.67 10.48
C ALA A 875 -21.99 -18.18 10.27
N ARG A 876 -23.03 -19.02 10.14
CA ARG A 876 -22.88 -20.43 9.76
C ARG A 876 -23.18 -20.70 8.28
N ALA A 877 -23.74 -19.73 7.54
CA ALA A 877 -24.32 -19.97 6.22
C ALA A 877 -23.56 -19.39 5.02
N GLU A 878 -22.76 -18.32 5.16
CA GLU A 878 -22.26 -17.59 3.97
C GLU A 878 -20.80 -17.85 3.58
N SER A 879 -19.94 -18.30 4.51
CA SER A 879 -18.55 -18.68 4.17
C SER A 879 -18.48 -19.88 3.20
N ARG A 880 -19.57 -20.66 3.04
CA ARG A 880 -19.65 -21.74 2.03
C ARG A 880 -20.27 -21.32 0.70
N LYS A 881 -20.87 -20.14 0.59
CA LYS A 881 -21.58 -19.70 -0.64
C LYS A 881 -20.75 -18.78 -1.54
N MET A 882 -19.62 -18.27 -1.07
CA MET A 882 -18.67 -17.47 -1.86
C MET A 882 -17.31 -18.19 -2.09
N VAL A 883 -17.26 -19.51 -1.94
CA VAL A 883 -16.04 -20.33 -2.08
C VAL A 883 -16.05 -21.16 -3.36
#